data_AF-A0A946JZF8-F1
#
_entry.id   AF-A0A946JZF8-F1
#
_cell.length_a   1.000
_cell.length_b   1.000
_cell.length_c   1.000
_cell.angle_alpha   90.00
_cell.angle_beta   90.00
_cell.angle_gamma   90.00
#
_symmetry.space_group_name_H-M   'P 1'
#
loop_
_entity.id
_entity.type
_entity.pdbx_description
1 polymer ?
#
loop_
_entity_poly.entity_id
_entity_poly.type
_entity_poly.pdbx_seq_one_letter_code
_entity_poly.pdbx_strand_id
1 'polypeptide(L)'
;MRAHMHFLYVALALMFTIQSLAAPIVQPGSPGEASKALTAAEAIRIANSSFSADDVKFLQDMIPHHQQAVEMAALVRERTNTPEIVDVAGRITASQEDEIKFMQDWLIDRGQATPARSDYHGMHTAHHMAGMASPEDMAKLATLSSTDFDRLFLKLMITHHDGALTMVDELLHQPGAAYDPVLYEFTNDVTNDQESEIERMHALLITLSDDPRAGLAAGFEDAGEAIHNLLLVGSLGKPDGFFDPENPAELPPEMPEGEEIIEEAPSDEGDTSTDATEDHAALDDHEGPEVKNETGDKTDNEITDEEEKKEAEEYDRYPLLGFSNTDMAFSGDLLFAGSYHGFNVYKLDQIDLPELTVSVVCPGGQGDVSVVGDILIMSVEETRGRLDCGLEGNAEDVSEERFMGLRIFDISDVTKPKQVGAVQTCRGSHTHSVVAADDKRIVVYNSGTSSVRDDEEMAGCTDIPGDTQTALFRIDVIEIPVKNPAASRILHSPTVFADPERDTLAGLWRGGDHGDEEEKTQDTYITDQCHDITVYPEKNLAAGACSGNGILFDISDPLDPKRLDVVLDKGFAYWHSATFNNDGTKVLFTDEWGGGGRPRCRAYDPLDWGADALYDIVDNKLEFRSHFKIPAPQVEEENCVAHNGSIVPVPGRDIF
;
A
#
# COMPACT_ATOMS: atom_id res chain seq x y z
N MET A 1 52.87 61.01 14.82
CA MET A 1 53.02 59.54 14.83
C MET A 1 51.72 58.97 14.28
N ARG A 2 51.63 58.84 12.95
CA ARG A 2 51.74 57.61 12.14
C ARG A 2 50.63 56.58 12.46
N ALA A 3 49.81 56.34 11.42
CA ALA A 3 48.88 55.24 11.19
C ALA A 3 47.45 55.34 11.80
N HIS A 4 46.66 56.30 11.31
CA HIS A 4 45.19 56.26 11.33
C HIS A 4 44.67 56.37 9.89
N MET A 5 44.95 55.37 9.06
CA MET A 5 44.31 55.21 7.75
C MET A 5 44.75 53.86 7.21
N HIS A 6 43.93 52.81 7.40
CA HIS A 6 43.94 51.50 6.72
C HIS A 6 43.28 50.49 7.66
N PHE A 7 41.96 50.56 7.87
CA PHE A 7 41.13 49.43 8.32
C PHE A 7 39.65 49.82 8.20
N LEU A 8 39.28 50.39 7.05
CA LEU A 8 37.88 50.72 6.73
C LEU A 8 37.50 50.10 5.38
N TYR A 9 37.91 48.86 5.08
CA TYR A 9 37.50 48.18 3.83
C TYR A 9 37.50 46.63 3.86
N VAL A 10 37.55 45.96 5.03
CA VAL A 10 37.56 44.47 5.06
C VAL A 10 36.57 43.85 6.07
N ALA A 11 35.71 44.63 6.71
CA ALA A 11 34.69 44.12 7.64
C ALA A 11 33.26 44.24 7.08
N LEU A 12 33.08 43.92 5.80
CA LEU A 12 31.78 43.59 5.23
C LEU A 12 31.87 42.19 4.62
N ALA A 13 32.34 41.23 5.43
CA ALA A 13 32.27 39.83 5.10
C ALA A 13 30.80 39.43 5.18
N LEU A 14 30.28 39.00 4.03
CA LEU A 14 28.99 38.39 3.79
C LEU A 14 28.57 37.48 4.96
N MET A 15 27.62 37.92 5.79
CA MET A 15 26.62 37.01 6.33
C MET A 15 25.56 36.85 5.23
N PHE A 16 25.88 36.05 4.21
CA PHE A 16 24.82 35.38 3.47
C PHE A 16 24.34 34.27 4.41
N THR A 17 23.24 34.52 5.11
CA THR A 17 22.41 33.43 5.61
C THR A 17 21.99 32.63 4.38
N ILE A 18 22.61 31.47 4.17
CA ILE A 18 22.06 30.44 3.31
C ILE A 18 20.80 29.97 4.04
N GLN A 19 19.68 30.67 3.83
CA GLN A 19 18.39 30.06 4.02
C GLN A 19 18.35 28.97 2.96
N SER A 20 18.52 27.71 3.38
CA SER A 20 17.95 26.58 2.66
C SER A 20 16.49 26.94 2.41
N LEU A 21 16.17 27.37 1.19
CA LEU A 21 14.79 27.56 0.77
C LEU A 21 14.22 26.16 0.69
N ALA A 22 13.53 25.72 1.75
CA ALA A 22 12.72 24.53 1.71
C ALA A 22 11.82 24.61 0.47
N ALA A 23 11.65 23.47 -0.22
CA ALA A 23 10.83 23.41 -1.42
C ALA A 23 9.45 24.03 -1.16
N PRO A 24 8.92 24.88 -2.06
CA PRO A 24 7.61 25.46 -1.89
C PRO A 24 6.53 24.36 -1.81
N ILE A 25 5.57 24.56 -0.91
CA ILE A 25 4.33 23.80 -0.87
C ILE A 25 3.27 24.63 -1.58
N VAL A 26 2.61 24.06 -2.59
CA VAL A 26 1.68 24.77 -3.45
C VAL A 26 0.34 24.04 -3.47
N GLN A 27 -0.75 24.78 -3.27
CA GLN A 27 -2.10 24.32 -3.50
C GLN A 27 -2.63 24.99 -4.78
N PRO A 28 -2.86 24.23 -5.86
CA PRO A 28 -3.54 24.72 -7.04
C PRO A 28 -4.95 25.20 -6.70
N GLY A 29 -5.48 26.15 -7.47
CA GLY A 29 -6.90 26.52 -7.40
C GLY A 29 -7.71 25.80 -8.49
N SER A 30 -8.96 26.22 -8.67
CA SER A 30 -9.82 25.72 -9.76
C SER A 30 -9.18 25.87 -11.14
N PRO A 31 -9.58 25.10 -12.16
CA PRO A 31 -9.00 25.19 -13.50
C PRO A 31 -8.92 26.64 -14.02
N GLY A 32 -7.71 27.11 -14.27
CA GLY A 32 -7.42 28.47 -14.75
C GLY A 32 -7.14 29.51 -13.66
N GLU A 33 -7.36 29.19 -12.38
CA GLU A 33 -7.05 30.05 -11.24
C GLU A 33 -5.58 29.94 -10.81
N ALA A 34 -5.10 30.92 -10.05
CA ALA A 34 -3.70 30.94 -9.62
C ALA A 34 -3.48 30.03 -8.41
N SER A 35 -2.39 29.28 -8.42
CA SER A 35 -1.99 28.47 -7.28
C SER A 35 -1.56 29.33 -6.10
N LYS A 36 -1.83 28.85 -4.89
CA LYS A 36 -1.51 29.50 -3.63
C LYS A 36 -0.31 28.79 -2.98
N ALA A 37 0.67 29.55 -2.50
CA ALA A 37 1.71 29.00 -1.65
C ALA A 37 1.18 28.75 -0.24
N LEU A 38 1.47 27.57 0.31
CA LEU A 38 1.16 27.20 1.69
C LEU A 38 2.42 27.25 2.54
N THR A 39 2.28 27.69 3.79
CA THR A 39 3.30 27.43 4.80
C THR A 39 3.21 25.98 5.28
N ALA A 40 4.32 25.41 5.79
CA ALA A 40 4.30 24.05 6.36
C ALA A 40 3.25 23.91 7.49
N ALA A 41 3.10 24.93 8.34
CA ALA A 41 2.09 24.93 9.40
C ALA A 41 0.65 24.97 8.87
N GLU A 42 0.41 25.68 7.75
CA GLU A 42 -0.89 25.64 7.09
C GLU A 42 -1.14 24.27 6.47
N ALA A 43 -0.17 23.67 5.78
CA ALA A 43 -0.28 22.33 5.22
C ALA A 43 -0.60 21.27 6.28
N ILE A 44 0.11 21.30 7.42
CA ILE A 44 -0.12 20.40 8.57
C ILE A 44 -1.51 20.61 9.18
N ARG A 45 -1.89 21.87 9.46
CA ARG A 45 -3.21 22.16 10.03
C ARG A 45 -4.32 21.69 9.08
N ILE A 46 -4.09 21.80 7.79
CA ILE A 46 -5.05 21.41 6.79
C ILE A 46 -5.20 19.89 6.71
N ALA A 47 -4.11 19.13 6.71
CA ALA A 47 -4.13 17.68 6.90
C ALA A 47 -4.95 17.30 8.14
N ASN A 48 -4.79 18.02 9.25
CA ASN A 48 -5.50 17.73 10.49
C ASN A 48 -6.99 18.15 10.52
N SER A 49 -7.50 18.94 9.56
CA SER A 49 -8.78 19.68 9.71
C SER A 49 -10.00 19.11 9.00
N SER A 50 -9.87 18.03 8.24
CA SER A 50 -10.96 17.46 7.44
C SER A 50 -11.41 16.13 8.05
N PHE A 51 -12.32 16.15 9.01
CA PHE A 51 -12.96 14.94 9.51
C PHE A 51 -14.48 15.10 9.57
N SER A 52 -15.21 14.01 9.31
CA SER A 52 -16.68 13.95 9.33
C SER A 52 -17.24 13.42 10.65
N ALA A 53 -18.55 13.47 10.78
CA ALA A 53 -19.25 12.79 11.86
C ALA A 53 -19.09 11.26 11.78
N ASP A 54 -18.94 10.72 10.56
CA ASP A 54 -18.73 9.29 10.34
C ASP A 54 -17.33 8.85 10.76
N ASP A 55 -16.30 9.69 10.59
CA ASP A 55 -14.96 9.48 11.14
C ASP A 55 -14.99 9.39 12.67
N VAL A 56 -15.69 10.33 13.31
CA VAL A 56 -15.86 10.34 14.76
C VAL A 56 -16.57 9.08 15.22
N LYS A 57 -17.65 8.70 14.52
CA LYS A 57 -18.43 7.52 14.85
C LYS A 57 -17.62 6.23 14.67
N PHE A 58 -16.90 6.09 13.56
CA PHE A 58 -16.03 4.95 13.30
C PHE A 58 -15.00 4.77 14.41
N LEU A 59 -14.29 5.83 14.81
CA LEU A 59 -13.30 5.73 15.90
C LEU A 59 -13.97 5.43 17.25
N GLN A 60 -15.16 5.99 17.51
CA GLN A 60 -15.95 5.69 18.71
C GLN A 60 -16.45 4.23 18.74
N ASP A 61 -16.71 3.62 17.59
CA ASP A 61 -17.15 2.23 17.45
C ASP A 61 -15.94 1.26 17.42
N MET A 62 -14.81 1.66 16.85
CA MET A 62 -13.60 0.85 16.73
C MET A 62 -12.83 0.74 18.06
N ILE A 63 -12.87 1.76 18.92
CA ILE A 63 -12.29 1.69 20.28
C ILE A 63 -12.86 0.50 21.11
N PRO A 64 -14.19 0.36 21.31
CA PRO A 64 -14.74 -0.77 22.05
C PRO A 64 -14.60 -2.11 21.28
N HIS A 65 -14.47 -2.09 19.96
CA HIS A 65 -14.13 -3.27 19.16
C HIS A 65 -12.73 -3.77 19.51
N HIS A 66 -11.70 -2.92 19.38
CA HIS A 66 -10.32 -3.25 19.76
C HIS A 66 -10.18 -3.64 21.23
N GLN A 67 -10.95 -3.00 22.13
CA GLN A 67 -10.93 -3.36 23.54
C GLN A 67 -11.38 -4.80 23.79
N GLN A 68 -12.34 -5.33 23.01
CA GLN A 68 -12.76 -6.73 23.12
C GLN A 68 -11.67 -7.70 22.63
N ALA A 69 -10.89 -7.34 21.61
CA ALA A 69 -9.71 -8.11 21.20
C ALA A 69 -8.68 -8.19 22.34
N VAL A 70 -8.36 -7.06 22.98
CA VAL A 70 -7.46 -7.03 24.16
C VAL A 70 -8.02 -7.87 25.32
N GLU A 71 -9.33 -7.85 25.56
CA GLU A 71 -9.96 -8.69 26.59
C GLU A 71 -9.86 -10.20 26.28
N MET A 72 -10.05 -10.60 25.01
CA MET A 72 -9.84 -11.98 24.58
C MET A 72 -8.38 -12.40 24.74
N ALA A 73 -7.43 -11.55 24.32
CA ALA A 73 -6.00 -11.81 24.41
C ALA A 73 -5.50 -11.93 25.87
N ALA A 74 -6.07 -11.12 26.79
CA ALA A 74 -5.73 -11.18 28.21
C ALA A 74 -6.02 -12.56 28.86
N LEU A 75 -6.98 -13.32 28.33
CA LEU A 75 -7.28 -14.67 28.82
C LEU A 75 -6.16 -15.66 28.52
N VAL A 76 -5.34 -15.44 27.48
CA VAL A 76 -4.41 -16.44 26.93
C VAL A 76 -3.39 -16.93 27.98
N ARG A 77 -2.79 -16.01 28.74
CA ARG A 77 -1.72 -16.31 29.72
C ARG A 77 -2.13 -17.32 30.80
N GLU A 78 -3.41 -17.35 31.18
CA GLU A 78 -3.92 -18.27 32.21
C GLU A 78 -4.50 -19.57 31.65
N ARG A 79 -4.74 -19.64 30.33
CA ARG A 79 -5.58 -20.66 29.71
C ARG A 79 -4.80 -21.61 28.82
N THR A 80 -3.68 -21.16 28.28
CA THR A 80 -2.82 -21.99 27.43
C THR A 80 -1.35 -21.70 27.70
N ASN A 81 -0.52 -22.67 27.35
CA ASN A 81 0.93 -22.56 27.36
C ASN A 81 1.53 -22.82 25.97
N THR A 82 0.71 -22.81 24.91
CA THR A 82 1.13 -22.89 23.51
C THR A 82 1.88 -21.59 23.16
N PRO A 83 3.21 -21.62 22.96
CA PRO A 83 4.02 -20.40 22.81
C PRO A 83 3.53 -19.51 21.67
N GLU A 84 3.14 -20.09 20.54
CA GLU A 84 2.71 -19.37 19.36
C GLU A 84 1.39 -18.61 19.59
N ILE A 85 0.49 -19.16 20.41
CA ILE A 85 -0.77 -18.50 20.80
C ILE A 85 -0.48 -17.36 21.78
N VAL A 86 0.48 -17.55 22.68
CA VAL A 86 0.93 -16.52 23.63
C VAL A 86 1.56 -15.35 22.88
N ASP A 87 2.37 -15.63 21.86
CA ASP A 87 3.02 -14.61 21.03
C ASP A 87 2.00 -13.84 20.19
N VAL A 88 1.05 -14.52 19.54
CA VAL A 88 -0.05 -13.85 18.82
C VAL A 88 -0.86 -12.96 19.74
N ALA A 89 -1.25 -13.46 20.92
CA ALA A 89 -2.00 -12.66 21.88
C ALA A 89 -1.20 -11.45 22.39
N GLY A 90 0.12 -11.61 22.58
CA GLY A 90 1.00 -10.51 22.95
C GLY A 90 1.06 -9.41 21.90
N ARG A 91 1.20 -9.79 20.62
CA ARG A 91 1.21 -8.85 19.49
C ARG A 91 -0.11 -8.11 19.35
N ILE A 92 -1.23 -8.84 19.32
CA ILE A 92 -2.58 -8.27 19.27
C ILE A 92 -2.79 -7.29 20.43
N THR A 93 -2.33 -7.63 21.64
CA THR A 93 -2.45 -6.72 22.78
C THR A 93 -1.69 -5.42 22.53
N ALA A 94 -0.44 -5.51 22.08
CA ALA A 94 0.41 -4.35 21.84
C ALA A 94 -0.14 -3.45 20.72
N SER A 95 -0.45 -4.01 19.55
CA SER A 95 -0.98 -3.27 18.40
C SER A 95 -2.30 -2.59 18.75
N GLN A 96 -3.27 -3.35 19.27
CA GLN A 96 -4.61 -2.84 19.56
C GLN A 96 -4.62 -1.81 20.70
N GLU A 97 -3.72 -1.90 21.68
CA GLU A 97 -3.58 -0.86 22.71
C GLU A 97 -3.03 0.45 22.15
N ASP A 98 -2.05 0.38 21.24
CA ASP A 98 -1.48 1.56 20.55
C ASP A 98 -2.51 2.20 19.61
N GLU A 99 -3.27 1.40 18.87
CA GLU A 99 -4.37 1.85 18.01
C GLU A 99 -5.49 2.49 18.85
N ILE A 100 -5.90 1.89 19.97
CA ILE A 100 -6.87 2.51 20.90
C ILE A 100 -6.37 3.87 21.36
N LYS A 101 -5.09 3.97 21.73
CA LYS A 101 -4.50 5.23 22.17
C LYS A 101 -4.53 6.26 21.05
N PHE A 102 -4.15 5.89 19.83
CA PHE A 102 -4.24 6.76 18.66
C PHE A 102 -5.66 7.29 18.47
N MET A 103 -6.66 6.41 18.44
CA MET A 103 -8.06 6.80 18.24
C MET A 103 -8.55 7.74 19.35
N GLN A 104 -8.17 7.49 20.61
CA GLN A 104 -8.51 8.35 21.75
C GLN A 104 -7.88 9.74 21.62
N ASP A 105 -6.57 9.81 21.32
CA ASP A 105 -5.86 11.07 21.13
C ASP A 105 -6.47 11.86 19.97
N TRP A 106 -6.74 11.18 18.85
CA TRP A 106 -7.35 11.77 17.66
C TRP A 106 -8.69 12.43 17.98
N LEU A 107 -9.54 11.76 18.78
CA LEU A 107 -10.85 12.28 19.23
C LEU A 107 -10.69 13.45 20.21
N ILE A 108 -9.78 13.34 21.18
CA ILE A 108 -9.53 14.38 22.20
C ILE A 108 -9.02 15.67 21.57
N ASP A 109 -8.05 15.56 20.66
CA ASP A 109 -7.45 16.72 19.97
C ASP A 109 -8.48 17.49 19.14
N ARG A 110 -9.55 16.81 18.73
CA ARG A 110 -10.67 17.36 17.96
C ARG A 110 -11.90 17.71 18.81
N GLY A 111 -11.76 17.65 20.13
CA GLY A 111 -12.81 18.00 21.10
C GLY A 111 -14.02 17.05 21.07
N GLN A 112 -13.83 15.84 20.54
CA GLN A 112 -14.86 14.81 20.48
C GLN A 112 -14.86 13.96 21.75
N ALA A 113 -15.99 13.34 22.05
CA ALA A 113 -16.10 12.43 23.18
C ALA A 113 -15.39 11.11 22.86
N THR A 114 -14.61 10.60 23.81
CA THR A 114 -14.09 9.23 23.78
C THR A 114 -15.01 8.30 24.59
N PRO A 115 -15.28 7.07 24.11
CA PRO A 115 -16.06 6.10 24.88
C PRO A 115 -15.35 5.75 26.20
N ALA A 116 -16.04 5.87 27.34
CA ALA A 116 -15.46 5.55 28.64
C ALA A 116 -15.45 4.04 28.91
N ARG A 117 -14.49 3.55 29.71
CA ARG A 117 -14.37 2.12 30.03
C ARG A 117 -15.57 1.47 30.72
N SER A 118 -16.40 2.28 31.38
CA SER A 118 -17.65 1.84 31.99
C SER A 118 -18.82 1.69 31.01
N ASP A 119 -18.72 2.25 29.80
CA ASP A 119 -19.78 2.22 28.78
C ASP A 119 -19.64 1.00 27.84
N TYR A 120 -18.51 0.28 27.91
CA TYR A 120 -18.21 -0.91 27.11
C TYR A 120 -19.26 -2.03 27.28
N HIS A 121 -19.77 -2.24 28.51
CA HIS A 121 -20.82 -3.24 28.74
C HIS A 121 -22.23 -2.79 28.31
N GLY A 122 -22.47 -1.49 28.16
CA GLY A 122 -23.76 -0.94 27.73
C GLY A 122 -23.99 -1.04 26.23
N MET A 123 -22.93 -0.87 25.44
CA MET A 123 -23.01 -0.88 23.97
C MET A 123 -23.17 -2.29 23.38
N HIS A 124 -22.75 -3.35 24.07
CA HIS A 124 -23.01 -4.75 23.67
C HIS A 124 -24.51 -5.10 23.53
N THR A 125 -25.41 -4.27 24.05
CA THR A 125 -26.87 -4.52 23.98
C THR A 125 -27.62 -3.64 22.99
N ALA A 126 -26.98 -2.63 22.39
CA ALA A 126 -27.67 -1.63 21.58
C ALA A 126 -27.28 -1.62 20.10
N HIS A 127 -26.06 -2.02 19.73
CA HIS A 127 -25.59 -2.08 18.34
C HIS A 127 -24.68 -3.30 18.13
N HIS A 128 -25.04 -4.20 17.21
CA HIS A 128 -24.19 -5.31 16.80
C HIS A 128 -23.14 -4.78 15.83
N MET A 129 -21.94 -4.47 16.31
CA MET A 129 -20.78 -4.16 15.45
C MET A 129 -20.27 -5.45 14.81
N ALA A 130 -19.80 -5.38 13.56
CA ALA A 130 -19.36 -6.54 12.79
C ALA A 130 -18.23 -7.29 13.52
N GLY A 131 -18.26 -8.62 13.48
CA GLY A 131 -17.20 -9.49 14.04
C GLY A 131 -17.16 -9.67 15.56
N MET A 132 -17.82 -8.81 16.35
CA MET A 132 -17.78 -8.89 17.83
C MET A 132 -18.21 -10.26 18.38
N ALA A 133 -17.42 -10.81 19.31
CA ALA A 133 -17.76 -12.00 20.07
C ALA A 133 -18.96 -11.72 21.00
N SER A 134 -19.91 -12.66 21.04
CA SER A 134 -21.09 -12.52 21.90
C SER A 134 -20.71 -12.65 23.39
N PRO A 135 -21.50 -12.10 24.33
CA PRO A 135 -21.28 -12.33 25.76
C PRO A 135 -21.30 -13.82 26.15
N GLU A 136 -22.06 -14.64 25.43
CA GLU A 136 -22.07 -16.10 25.61
C GLU A 136 -20.76 -16.74 25.15
N ASP A 137 -20.22 -16.31 24.00
CA ASP A 137 -18.94 -16.79 23.48
C ASP A 137 -17.76 -16.36 24.38
N MET A 138 -17.77 -15.13 24.88
CA MET A 138 -16.77 -14.64 25.85
C MET A 138 -16.84 -15.41 27.17
N ALA A 139 -18.04 -15.64 27.70
CA ALA A 139 -18.22 -16.44 28.91
C ALA A 139 -17.76 -17.89 28.69
N LYS A 140 -18.03 -18.46 27.51
CA LYS A 140 -17.59 -19.80 27.13
C LYS A 140 -16.06 -19.85 27.02
N LEU A 141 -15.44 -18.92 26.28
CA LEU A 141 -13.99 -18.81 26.12
C LEU A 141 -13.29 -18.77 27.48
N ALA A 142 -13.78 -17.96 28.42
CA ALA A 142 -13.23 -17.85 29.77
C ALA A 142 -13.29 -19.15 30.60
N THR A 143 -14.12 -20.12 30.23
CA THR A 143 -14.24 -21.42 30.93
C THR A 143 -13.40 -22.53 30.31
N LEU A 144 -12.92 -22.36 29.08
CA LEU A 144 -12.10 -23.35 28.38
C LEU A 144 -10.63 -23.24 28.78
N SER A 145 -9.85 -24.27 28.51
CA SER A 145 -8.39 -24.25 28.70
C SER A 145 -7.72 -25.17 27.70
N SER A 146 -6.42 -24.97 27.50
CA SER A 146 -5.58 -25.77 26.60
C SER A 146 -6.14 -25.76 25.17
N THR A 147 -6.01 -26.85 24.40
CA THR A 147 -6.39 -26.90 22.97
C THR A 147 -7.83 -26.46 22.67
N ASP A 148 -8.79 -26.71 23.58
CA ASP A 148 -10.18 -26.26 23.39
C ASP A 148 -10.32 -24.74 23.53
N PHE A 149 -9.51 -24.11 24.40
CA PHE A 149 -9.38 -22.67 24.49
C PHE A 149 -8.72 -22.11 23.23
N ASP A 150 -7.56 -22.66 22.83
CA ASP A 150 -6.79 -22.19 21.67
C ASP A 150 -7.67 -22.16 20.41
N ARG A 151 -8.45 -23.23 20.18
CA ARG A 151 -9.36 -23.33 19.03
C ARG A 151 -10.47 -22.29 19.05
N LEU A 152 -11.05 -22.00 20.21
CA LEU A 152 -12.14 -21.02 20.31
C LEU A 152 -11.60 -19.58 20.24
N PHE A 153 -10.47 -19.30 20.90
CA PHE A 153 -9.77 -18.03 20.86
C PHE A 153 -9.49 -17.62 19.41
N LEU A 154 -8.80 -18.48 18.66
CA LEU A 154 -8.44 -18.20 17.26
C LEU A 154 -9.68 -17.96 16.38
N LYS A 155 -10.73 -18.78 16.52
CA LYS A 155 -11.96 -18.61 15.73
C LYS A 155 -12.66 -17.27 16.00
N LEU A 156 -12.75 -16.89 17.27
CA LEU A 156 -13.39 -15.65 17.67
C LEU A 156 -12.56 -14.45 17.21
N MET A 157 -11.24 -14.50 17.40
CA MET A 157 -10.36 -13.42 17.01
C MET A 157 -10.29 -13.24 15.48
N ILE A 158 -10.25 -14.31 14.69
CA ILE A 158 -10.37 -14.23 13.22
C ILE A 158 -11.68 -13.52 12.80
N THR A 159 -12.81 -13.97 13.36
CA THR A 159 -14.13 -13.38 13.03
C THR A 159 -14.20 -11.92 13.47
N HIS A 160 -13.56 -11.59 14.58
CA HIS A 160 -13.49 -10.24 15.13
C HIS A 160 -12.73 -9.32 14.17
N HIS A 161 -11.56 -9.75 13.71
CA HIS A 161 -10.74 -9.02 12.75
C HIS A 161 -11.44 -8.82 11.39
N ASP A 162 -12.11 -9.85 10.85
CA ASP A 162 -12.94 -9.71 9.64
C ASP A 162 -14.01 -8.60 9.80
N GLY A 163 -14.51 -8.43 11.03
CA GLY A 163 -15.43 -7.37 11.38
C GLY A 163 -14.81 -5.96 11.33
N ALA A 164 -13.56 -5.80 11.76
CA ALA A 164 -12.85 -4.53 11.67
C ALA A 164 -12.61 -4.12 10.21
N LEU A 165 -12.23 -5.07 9.35
CA LEU A 165 -12.07 -4.83 7.91
C LEU A 165 -13.39 -4.36 7.26
N THR A 166 -14.51 -4.98 7.64
CA THR A 166 -15.84 -4.55 7.18
C THR A 166 -16.16 -3.12 7.64
N MET A 167 -15.82 -2.76 8.88
CA MET A 167 -16.06 -1.41 9.39
C MET A 167 -15.20 -0.36 8.68
N VAL A 168 -13.97 -0.68 8.31
CA VAL A 168 -13.11 0.20 7.49
C VAL A 168 -13.72 0.39 6.10
N ASP A 169 -14.13 -0.70 5.44
CA ASP A 169 -14.80 -0.63 4.12
C ASP A 169 -16.07 0.23 4.18
N GLU A 170 -16.93 0.03 5.19
CA GLU A 170 -18.15 0.84 5.39
C GLU A 170 -17.85 2.33 5.60
N LEU A 171 -16.76 2.67 6.32
CA LEU A 171 -16.31 4.05 6.51
C LEU A 171 -15.90 4.66 5.17
N LEU A 172 -15.05 3.98 4.40
CA LEU A 172 -14.50 4.51 3.14
C LEU A 172 -15.59 4.74 2.07
N HIS A 173 -16.74 4.06 2.19
CA HIS A 173 -17.92 4.30 1.36
C HIS A 173 -18.75 5.53 1.78
N GLN A 174 -18.54 6.12 2.96
CA GLN A 174 -19.33 7.28 3.41
C GLN A 174 -18.85 8.59 2.78
N PRO A 175 -19.75 9.41 2.19
CA PRO A 175 -19.41 10.74 1.73
C PRO A 175 -19.04 11.63 2.92
N GLY A 176 -17.78 12.05 3.05
CA GLY A 176 -17.38 12.72 4.29
C GLY A 176 -16.21 12.07 4.99
N ALA A 177 -16.00 10.78 4.78
CA ALA A 177 -15.15 9.99 5.65
C ALA A 177 -13.69 9.90 5.17
N ALA A 178 -12.80 9.61 6.13
CA ALA A 178 -11.37 9.41 5.99
C ALA A 178 -10.64 10.49 5.17
N TYR A 179 -11.11 11.74 5.21
CA TYR A 179 -10.43 12.86 4.55
C TYR A 179 -9.13 13.25 5.26
N ASP A 180 -9.09 13.10 6.58
CA ASP A 180 -7.91 13.35 7.39
C ASP A 180 -6.83 12.32 6.99
N PRO A 181 -5.67 12.74 6.46
CA PRO A 181 -4.62 11.83 6.02
C PRO A 181 -4.14 10.89 7.12
N VAL A 182 -4.13 11.36 8.38
CA VAL A 182 -3.69 10.56 9.53
C VAL A 182 -4.73 9.48 9.85
N LEU A 183 -6.02 9.79 9.67
CA LEU A 183 -7.09 8.80 9.81
C LEU A 183 -7.09 7.80 8.64
N TYR A 184 -6.85 8.27 7.41
CA TYR A 184 -6.78 7.41 6.25
C TYR A 184 -5.59 6.43 6.31
N GLU A 185 -4.43 6.92 6.73
CA GLU A 185 -3.26 6.08 7.02
C GLU A 185 -3.61 5.02 8.08
N PHE A 186 -4.22 5.43 9.19
CA PHE A 186 -4.71 4.50 10.22
C PHE A 186 -5.68 3.44 9.66
N THR A 187 -6.60 3.80 8.76
CA THR A 187 -7.50 2.81 8.15
C THR A 187 -6.77 1.79 7.28
N ASN A 188 -5.68 2.20 6.60
CA ASN A 188 -4.83 1.29 5.85
C ASN A 188 -4.01 0.40 6.78
N ASP A 189 -3.46 0.95 7.86
CA ASP A 189 -2.71 0.19 8.87
C ASP A 189 -3.60 -0.89 9.50
N VAL A 190 -4.81 -0.53 9.95
CA VAL A 190 -5.80 -1.49 10.48
C VAL A 190 -6.11 -2.58 9.46
N THR A 191 -6.26 -2.23 8.18
CA THR A 191 -6.53 -3.21 7.12
C THR A 191 -5.37 -4.18 6.95
N ASN A 192 -4.15 -3.67 6.83
CA ASN A 192 -2.96 -4.48 6.59
C ASN A 192 -2.61 -5.37 7.80
N ASP A 193 -2.61 -4.79 9.00
CA ASP A 193 -2.23 -5.49 10.22
C ASP A 193 -3.25 -6.58 10.58
N GLN A 194 -4.55 -6.26 10.52
CA GLN A 194 -5.58 -7.25 10.86
C GLN A 194 -5.70 -8.37 9.83
N GLU A 195 -5.46 -8.11 8.54
CA GLU A 195 -5.35 -9.18 7.53
C GLU A 195 -4.19 -10.13 7.82
N SER A 196 -3.02 -9.60 8.18
CA SER A 196 -1.84 -10.39 8.56
C SER A 196 -2.10 -11.22 9.84
N GLU A 197 -2.76 -10.63 10.84
CA GLU A 197 -3.12 -11.33 12.08
C GLU A 197 -4.15 -12.45 11.84
N ILE A 198 -5.17 -12.24 10.98
CA ILE A 198 -6.12 -13.27 10.56
C ILE A 198 -5.39 -14.48 9.99
N GLU A 199 -4.44 -14.25 9.07
CA GLU A 199 -3.71 -15.31 8.38
C GLU A 199 -2.84 -16.12 9.35
N ARG A 200 -2.13 -15.45 10.26
CA ARG A 200 -1.36 -16.11 11.31
C ARG A 200 -2.22 -16.95 12.24
N MET A 201 -3.38 -16.44 12.64
CA MET A 201 -4.32 -17.18 13.48
C MET A 201 -4.92 -18.40 12.77
N HIS A 202 -5.17 -18.30 11.46
CA HIS A 202 -5.57 -19.44 10.65
C HIS A 202 -4.48 -20.52 10.61
N ALA A 203 -3.22 -20.14 10.47
CA ALA A 203 -2.08 -21.06 10.50
C ALA A 203 -1.99 -21.81 11.84
N LEU A 204 -2.12 -21.10 12.96
CA LEU A 204 -2.17 -21.73 14.28
C LEU A 204 -3.37 -22.65 14.42
N LEU A 205 -4.54 -22.26 13.90
CA LEU A 205 -5.73 -23.09 13.94
C LEU A 205 -5.56 -24.40 13.18
N ILE A 206 -4.76 -24.40 12.10
CA ILE A 206 -4.39 -25.59 11.33
C ILE A 206 -3.46 -26.51 12.12
N THR A 207 -2.52 -25.99 12.92
CA THR A 207 -1.65 -26.83 13.78
C THR A 207 -2.43 -27.59 14.86
N LEU A 208 -3.60 -27.09 15.25
CA LEU A 208 -4.54 -27.76 16.16
C LEU A 208 -5.42 -28.81 15.45
N SER A 209 -5.16 -29.09 14.17
CA SER A 209 -5.90 -30.08 13.38
C SER A 209 -5.32 -31.48 13.58
N ASP A 210 -6.19 -32.49 13.70
CA ASP A 210 -5.79 -33.90 13.74
C ASP A 210 -5.46 -34.46 12.33
N ASP A 211 -5.37 -33.59 11.31
CA ASP A 211 -5.03 -33.96 9.93
C ASP A 211 -3.51 -34.23 9.80
N PRO A 212 -3.09 -35.41 9.34
CA PRO A 212 -1.67 -35.79 9.27
C PRO A 212 -0.83 -34.99 8.26
N ARG A 213 -1.42 -34.01 7.57
CA ARG A 213 -0.74 -33.08 6.67
C ARG A 213 -0.40 -31.73 7.31
N ALA A 214 -0.92 -31.45 8.51
CA ALA A 214 -0.61 -30.21 9.23
C ALA A 214 0.83 -30.24 9.80
N GLY A 215 1.67 -29.24 9.47
CA GLY A 215 2.96 -28.98 10.14
C GLY A 215 4.25 -29.49 9.47
N LEU A 216 4.34 -29.62 8.13
CA LEU A 216 5.58 -29.98 7.44
C LEU A 216 6.57 -28.79 7.38
N ALA A 217 7.88 -29.04 7.62
CA ALA A 217 8.92 -28.00 7.66
C ALA A 217 9.59 -27.75 6.28
N ALA A 218 9.99 -26.50 6.02
CA ALA A 218 10.75 -26.11 4.83
C ALA A 218 12.26 -26.38 4.98
N GLY A 219 12.96 -26.65 3.88
CA GLY A 219 14.42 -26.86 3.86
C GLY A 219 15.06 -26.40 2.56
N PHE A 220 16.32 -25.95 2.65
CA PHE A 220 17.04 -25.27 1.55
C PHE A 220 17.66 -26.25 0.52
N GLU A 221 17.98 -27.48 0.90
CA GLU A 221 18.47 -28.53 -0.03
C GLU A 221 17.51 -29.72 -0.19
N ASP A 222 16.75 -30.04 0.85
CA ASP A 222 15.58 -30.89 0.80
C ASP A 222 14.51 -30.28 1.73
N ALA A 223 13.33 -30.00 1.21
CA ALA A 223 12.15 -29.96 2.06
C ALA A 223 11.76 -31.43 2.26
N GLY A 224 11.80 -31.92 3.50
CA GLY A 224 11.58 -33.33 3.81
C GLY A 224 10.43 -33.96 3.00
N GLU A 225 10.77 -34.97 2.19
CA GLU A 225 9.83 -35.59 1.24
C GLU A 225 8.66 -36.28 1.95
N ALA A 226 7.44 -35.96 1.52
CA ALA A 226 6.31 -36.88 1.57
C ALA A 226 5.77 -37.10 0.15
N ILE A 227 6.39 -38.00 -0.63
CA ILE A 227 5.88 -38.39 -1.96
C ILE A 227 5.70 -39.91 -2.04
N HIS A 228 4.46 -40.34 -2.32
CA HIS A 228 4.13 -41.72 -2.61
C HIS A 228 4.47 -42.04 -4.09
N ASN A 229 5.26 -43.10 -4.31
CA ASN A 229 5.57 -43.71 -5.62
C ASN A 229 6.55 -42.98 -6.56
N LEU A 230 7.39 -42.07 -6.08
CA LEU A 230 8.57 -41.59 -6.81
C LEU A 230 9.84 -41.84 -5.99
N LEU A 231 10.98 -41.96 -6.69
CA LEU A 231 12.31 -42.14 -6.09
C LEU A 231 13.19 -40.98 -6.56
N LEU A 232 13.61 -40.12 -5.63
CA LEU A 232 14.63 -39.11 -5.90
C LEU A 232 15.97 -39.81 -6.20
N VAL A 233 16.48 -39.64 -7.41
CA VAL A 233 17.74 -40.27 -7.86
C VAL A 233 18.94 -39.33 -7.66
N GLY A 234 18.71 -38.04 -7.39
CA GLY A 234 19.72 -37.06 -7.00
C GLY A 234 19.24 -35.61 -7.15
N SER A 235 19.83 -34.70 -6.37
CA SER A 235 19.70 -33.24 -6.46
C SER A 235 21.09 -32.65 -6.76
N LEU A 236 21.17 -31.57 -7.53
CA LEU A 236 22.44 -30.88 -7.86
C LEU A 236 22.33 -29.41 -7.47
N GLY A 237 23.24 -28.97 -6.58
CA GLY A 237 23.33 -27.57 -6.15
C GLY A 237 23.93 -26.63 -7.22
N LYS A 238 23.88 -25.32 -6.93
CA LYS A 238 24.48 -24.28 -7.79
C LYS A 238 26.01 -24.52 -7.95
N PRO A 239 26.63 -24.14 -9.07
CA PRO A 239 28.07 -24.34 -9.29
C PRO A 239 28.96 -23.51 -8.36
N ASP A 240 30.12 -24.02 -7.98
CA ASP A 240 31.13 -23.31 -7.17
C ASP A 240 31.44 -21.92 -7.77
N GLY A 241 31.31 -20.87 -6.94
CA GLY A 241 31.54 -19.47 -7.32
C GLY A 241 30.29 -18.64 -7.63
N PHE A 242 29.09 -19.22 -7.52
CA PHE A 242 27.79 -18.52 -7.66
C PHE A 242 27.01 -18.37 -6.34
N PHE A 243 27.66 -18.66 -5.22
CA PHE A 243 27.17 -18.40 -3.85
C PHE A 243 28.39 -18.38 -2.92
N ASP A 244 28.26 -17.76 -1.75
CA ASP A 244 29.26 -17.83 -0.68
C ASP A 244 29.12 -19.19 0.04
N PRO A 245 30.15 -20.05 0.07
CA PRO A 245 30.08 -21.33 0.77
C PRO A 245 29.81 -21.22 2.28
N GLU A 246 30.18 -20.09 2.88
CA GLU A 246 29.94 -19.80 4.31
C GLU A 246 28.57 -19.12 4.54
N ASN A 247 27.90 -18.69 3.45
CA ASN A 247 26.57 -18.10 3.46
C ASN A 247 25.77 -18.49 2.19
N PRO A 248 25.37 -19.77 2.08
CA PRO A 248 24.79 -20.31 0.85
C PRO A 248 23.39 -19.75 0.51
N ALA A 249 22.74 -19.11 1.48
CA ALA A 249 21.46 -18.41 1.31
C ALA A 249 21.61 -16.90 1.02
N GLU A 250 22.86 -16.39 0.93
CA GLU A 250 23.17 -14.97 0.71
C GLU A 250 22.50 -14.02 1.72
N LEU A 251 22.36 -14.46 2.97
CA LEU A 251 21.80 -13.65 4.04
C LEU A 251 22.69 -12.44 4.34
N PRO A 252 22.12 -11.28 4.74
CA PRO A 252 22.92 -10.13 5.15
C PRO A 252 23.91 -10.53 6.27
N PRO A 253 25.15 -10.00 6.28
CA PRO A 253 26.05 -10.24 7.39
C PRO A 253 25.43 -9.70 8.69
N GLU A 254 25.49 -10.47 9.78
CA GLU A 254 25.05 -10.01 11.10
C GLU A 254 25.77 -8.70 11.46
N MET A 255 24.99 -7.68 11.84
CA MET A 255 25.56 -6.44 12.35
C MET A 255 26.27 -6.77 13.67
N PRO A 256 27.51 -6.30 13.89
CA PRO A 256 28.18 -6.52 15.16
C PRO A 256 27.38 -5.85 16.28
N GLU A 257 27.07 -6.59 17.34
CA GLU A 257 26.52 -6.05 18.57
C GLU A 257 27.44 -4.91 19.06
N GLY A 258 26.86 -3.72 19.23
CA GLY A 258 27.61 -2.50 19.49
C GLY A 258 28.48 -2.60 20.74
N GLU A 259 29.76 -2.25 20.59
CA GLU A 259 30.61 -1.89 21.72
C GLU A 259 30.02 -0.65 22.42
N GLU A 260 29.85 -0.72 23.73
CA GLU A 260 29.44 0.40 24.58
C GLU A 260 30.33 1.62 24.36
N ILE A 261 29.77 2.70 23.81
CA ILE A 261 30.43 4.01 23.78
C ILE A 261 30.27 4.64 25.16
N ILE A 262 31.32 4.57 25.97
CA ILE A 262 31.42 5.29 27.24
C ILE A 262 31.63 6.79 26.93
N GLU A 263 30.60 7.62 27.11
CA GLU A 263 30.77 9.08 27.16
C GLU A 263 31.35 9.52 28.51
N GLU A 264 32.64 9.86 28.54
CA GLU A 264 33.23 10.64 29.63
C GLU A 264 32.90 12.14 29.50
N ALA A 265 32.37 12.73 30.57
CA ALA A 265 32.06 14.16 30.68
C ALA A 265 33.32 15.05 30.70
N PRO A 266 33.29 16.28 30.14
CA PRO A 266 34.45 17.16 30.17
C PRO A 266 34.46 18.11 31.40
N SER A 267 35.54 18.03 32.18
CA SER A 267 36.36 19.12 32.75
C SER A 267 37.25 18.49 33.84
N ASP A 268 38.57 18.64 33.87
CA ASP A 268 39.28 19.88 34.16
C ASP A 268 40.81 19.67 33.97
N GLU A 269 41.49 20.76 33.59
CA GLU A 269 42.92 21.07 33.69
C GLU A 269 44.04 20.08 33.28
N GLY A 270 44.96 20.56 32.43
CA GLY A 270 46.39 20.46 32.75
C GLY A 270 47.33 19.78 31.75
N ASP A 271 47.79 20.55 30.77
CA ASP A 271 49.21 20.75 30.40
C ASP A 271 50.15 19.56 30.07
N THR A 272 50.67 19.62 28.84
CA THR A 272 52.03 19.24 28.37
C THR A 272 52.50 17.77 28.27
N SER A 273 52.60 17.34 27.00
CA SER A 273 53.86 16.98 26.31
C SER A 273 54.46 15.56 26.41
N THR A 274 54.82 15.08 25.21
CA THR A 274 55.90 14.17 24.78
C THR A 274 55.84 12.67 25.09
N ASP A 275 55.61 11.91 24.02
CA ASP A 275 56.53 10.96 23.36
C ASP A 275 57.07 9.71 24.11
N ALA A 276 57.08 8.61 23.36
CA ALA A 276 57.97 7.44 23.40
C ALA A 276 57.60 6.15 24.19
N THR A 277 57.65 5.03 23.42
CA THR A 277 58.27 3.70 23.69
C THR A 277 57.59 2.76 24.69
N GLU A 278 57.10 1.59 24.25
CA GLU A 278 57.75 0.26 24.11
C GLU A 278 57.50 -0.68 25.30
N ASP A 279 57.24 -1.93 24.94
CA ASP A 279 57.63 -3.18 25.60
C ASP A 279 56.86 -3.81 26.78
N HIS A 280 56.32 -4.98 26.43
CA HIS A 280 56.54 -6.30 27.04
C HIS A 280 56.00 -6.64 28.45
N ALA A 281 55.04 -7.58 28.41
CA ALA A 281 55.15 -8.94 28.94
C ALA A 281 54.80 -9.22 30.42
N ALA A 282 53.73 -10.01 30.55
CA ALA A 282 53.69 -11.35 31.17
C ALA A 282 53.53 -11.51 32.70
N LEU A 283 52.76 -12.56 33.03
CA LEU A 283 52.79 -13.41 34.25
C LEU A 283 52.19 -12.77 35.52
N ASP A 284 51.54 -13.46 36.43
CA ASP A 284 50.95 -14.80 36.59
C ASP A 284 50.20 -14.72 37.95
N ASP A 285 49.44 -15.77 38.26
CA ASP A 285 49.20 -16.26 39.61
C ASP A 285 48.10 -15.69 40.55
N HIS A 286 47.25 -16.67 40.95
CA HIS A 286 46.72 -16.94 42.30
C HIS A 286 45.67 -15.94 42.87
N GLU A 287 44.57 -16.32 43.53
CA GLU A 287 44.22 -17.44 44.40
C GLU A 287 42.69 -17.34 44.66
N GLY A 288 41.95 -18.45 44.77
CA GLY A 288 40.63 -18.46 45.44
C GLY A 288 40.80 -18.62 46.95
N PRO A 289 39.76 -19.00 47.75
CA PRO A 289 38.30 -18.93 47.56
C PRO A 289 37.61 -18.32 48.83
N GLU A 290 36.28 -18.13 48.85
CA GLU A 290 35.50 -18.41 50.07
C GLU A 290 33.98 -18.46 49.82
N VAL A 291 33.37 -19.51 50.38
CA VAL A 291 31.96 -19.89 50.35
C VAL A 291 31.35 -19.58 51.72
N LYS A 292 30.15 -19.00 51.79
CA LYS A 292 29.19 -19.24 52.88
C LYS A 292 27.74 -19.22 52.39
N ASN A 293 27.08 -20.37 52.61
CA ASN A 293 25.63 -20.56 52.62
C ASN A 293 25.00 -19.93 53.88
N GLU A 294 23.73 -19.52 53.81
CA GLU A 294 22.62 -20.14 54.58
C GLU A 294 21.23 -19.46 54.34
N THR A 295 20.29 -20.30 53.86
CA THR A 295 18.87 -20.46 54.24
C THR A 295 17.83 -19.31 54.20
N GLY A 296 16.99 -19.35 53.15
CA GLY A 296 15.51 -19.48 53.14
C GLY A 296 14.59 -18.66 54.07
N ASP A 297 13.66 -17.90 53.47
CA ASP A 297 12.21 -17.98 53.71
C ASP A 297 11.44 -17.30 52.56
N LYS A 298 10.22 -17.76 52.30
CA LYS A 298 9.25 -17.23 51.32
C LYS A 298 8.65 -15.92 51.84
N THR A 299 8.41 -14.95 50.97
CA THR A 299 7.14 -14.20 50.78
C THR A 299 7.33 -12.99 49.86
N ASP A 300 6.36 -12.83 48.96
CA ASP A 300 5.90 -11.58 48.35
C ASP A 300 6.79 -10.92 47.28
N ASN A 301 6.57 -11.32 46.02
CA ASN A 301 6.89 -10.52 44.84
C ASN A 301 5.89 -9.34 44.78
N GLU A 302 6.28 -8.19 45.33
CA GLU A 302 5.84 -6.90 44.79
C GLU A 302 6.88 -6.51 43.73
N ILE A 303 6.54 -6.76 42.46
CA ILE A 303 7.24 -6.13 41.33
C ILE A 303 6.74 -4.69 41.30
N THR A 304 7.64 -3.76 41.62
CA THR A 304 7.40 -2.32 41.55
C THR A 304 7.37 -1.86 40.09
N ASP A 305 6.41 -0.99 39.77
CA ASP A 305 6.06 -0.38 38.47
C ASP A 305 7.17 0.43 37.75
N GLU A 306 8.45 0.05 37.89
CA GLU A 306 9.59 0.78 37.30
C GLU A 306 10.34 0.00 36.21
N GLU A 307 10.01 -1.29 35.95
CA GLU A 307 10.61 -2.06 34.84
C GLU A 307 9.79 -2.02 33.53
N GLU A 308 8.52 -1.58 33.54
CA GLU A 308 7.70 -1.43 32.31
C GLU A 308 7.97 -0.13 31.53
N LYS A 309 8.90 0.73 31.96
CA LYS A 309 9.11 2.06 31.37
C LYS A 309 10.39 2.25 30.57
N LYS A 310 11.05 1.18 30.14
CA LYS A 310 12.31 1.30 29.38
C LYS A 310 12.40 0.58 28.04
N GLU A 311 11.32 0.02 27.51
CA GLU A 311 11.26 -0.48 26.13
C GLU A 311 10.29 0.30 25.25
N ALA A 312 10.09 1.59 25.54
CA ALA A 312 9.52 2.54 24.60
C ALA A 312 10.66 3.39 24.00
N GLU A 313 11.67 2.74 23.43
CA GLU A 313 12.63 3.42 22.55
C GLU A 313 11.98 3.57 21.17
N GLU A 314 11.45 4.77 20.94
CA GLU A 314 11.59 5.53 19.69
C GLU A 314 11.49 4.72 18.38
N TYR A 315 10.29 4.18 18.10
CA TYR A 315 9.87 4.12 16.70
C TYR A 315 9.64 5.56 16.24
N ASP A 316 10.67 6.10 15.58
CA ASP A 316 10.59 7.36 14.85
C ASP A 316 9.46 7.19 13.83
N ARG A 317 8.25 7.68 14.16
CA ARG A 317 7.12 7.71 13.22
C ARG A 317 7.64 8.39 11.96
N TYR A 318 7.38 7.75 10.82
CA TYR A 318 7.67 8.34 9.52
C TYR A 318 7.25 9.81 9.49
N PRO A 319 8.00 10.70 8.83
CA PRO A 319 7.67 12.11 8.79
C PRO A 319 6.20 12.28 8.41
N LEU A 320 5.49 13.20 9.06
CA LEU A 320 4.09 13.61 8.82
C LEU A 320 3.70 13.98 7.37
N LEU A 321 4.60 13.73 6.40
CA LEU A 321 4.48 13.92 4.96
C LEU A 321 4.96 12.69 4.17
N GLY A 322 5.10 11.53 4.82
CA GLY A 322 5.36 10.23 4.21
C GLY A 322 4.12 9.74 3.49
N PHE A 323 3.75 10.38 2.39
CA PHE A 323 2.66 9.90 1.56
C PHE A 323 3.09 8.61 0.86
N SER A 324 2.23 7.59 0.86
CA SER A 324 2.33 6.49 -0.09
C SER A 324 2.29 7.08 -1.50
N ASN A 325 3.42 7.02 -2.21
CA ASN A 325 3.47 7.41 -3.61
C ASN A 325 2.80 6.32 -4.44
N THR A 326 2.14 6.72 -5.52
CA THR A 326 1.44 5.79 -6.43
C THR A 326 2.26 5.55 -7.68
N ASP A 327 2.34 6.53 -8.58
CA ASP A 327 3.12 6.42 -9.82
C ASP A 327 4.19 7.49 -9.96
N MET A 328 5.07 7.24 -10.92
CA MET A 328 6.15 8.14 -11.28
C MET A 328 6.17 8.43 -12.78
N ALA A 329 6.36 9.71 -13.12
CA ALA A 329 6.65 10.14 -14.47
C ALA A 329 7.99 10.86 -14.53
N PHE A 330 8.70 10.70 -15.65
CA PHE A 330 9.98 11.36 -15.89
C PHE A 330 9.88 12.31 -17.07
N SER A 331 10.46 13.51 -16.94
CA SER A 331 10.60 14.48 -18.03
C SER A 331 11.96 15.18 -17.92
N GLY A 332 12.88 14.85 -18.83
CA GLY A 332 14.25 15.36 -18.76
C GLY A 332 14.96 14.91 -17.48
N ASP A 333 15.38 15.87 -16.66
CA ASP A 333 16.02 15.68 -15.35
C ASP A 333 15.04 15.78 -14.18
N LEU A 334 13.73 15.73 -14.44
CA LEU A 334 12.69 15.81 -13.41
C LEU A 334 11.97 14.47 -13.24
N LEU A 335 11.73 14.12 -11.97
CA LEU A 335 10.85 13.05 -11.52
C LEU A 335 9.59 13.68 -10.90
N PHE A 336 8.43 13.25 -11.35
CA PHE A 336 7.14 13.57 -10.77
C PHE A 336 6.65 12.32 -10.04
N ALA A 337 6.52 12.38 -8.72
CA ALA A 337 5.99 11.29 -7.91
C ALA A 337 4.57 11.65 -7.48
N GLY A 338 3.60 10.95 -8.05
CA GLY A 338 2.20 11.01 -7.69
C GLY A 338 1.93 10.41 -6.31
N SER A 339 0.85 10.85 -5.69
CA SER A 339 0.37 10.31 -4.42
C SER A 339 -1.12 10.57 -4.28
N TYR A 340 -1.73 9.91 -3.31
CA TYR A 340 -3.11 10.10 -2.89
C TYR A 340 -3.47 11.57 -2.54
N HIS A 341 -2.47 12.44 -2.27
CA HIS A 341 -2.68 13.83 -1.83
C HIS A 341 -2.21 14.90 -2.82
N GLY A 342 -1.74 14.52 -4.00
CA GLY A 342 -1.13 15.43 -4.96
C GLY A 342 0.12 14.81 -5.56
N PHE A 343 1.16 15.62 -5.79
CA PHE A 343 2.40 15.11 -6.34
C PHE A 343 3.62 15.92 -5.88
N ASN A 344 4.76 15.26 -5.80
CA ASN A 344 6.05 15.86 -5.56
C ASN A 344 6.85 15.91 -6.85
N VAL A 345 7.64 16.96 -7.03
CA VAL A 345 8.58 17.07 -8.15
C VAL A 345 9.99 17.09 -7.60
N TYR A 346 10.82 16.19 -8.10
CA TYR A 346 12.22 16.08 -7.74
C TYR A 346 13.09 16.37 -8.94
N LYS A 347 14.21 17.04 -8.72
CA LYS A 347 15.28 17.18 -9.69
C LYS A 347 16.29 16.06 -9.46
N LEU A 348 16.61 15.34 -10.53
CA LEU A 348 17.55 14.24 -10.54
C LEU A 348 18.94 14.77 -10.93
N ASP A 349 19.92 14.69 -10.03
CA ASP A 349 21.33 14.91 -10.35
C ASP A 349 22.00 13.55 -10.67
N GLN A 350 23.04 13.55 -11.49
CA GLN A 350 23.75 12.33 -11.92
C GLN A 350 24.66 11.74 -10.83
N ILE A 351 24.91 12.47 -9.73
CA ILE A 351 25.93 12.12 -8.73
C ILE A 351 25.39 12.15 -7.29
N ASP A 352 24.29 12.86 -7.01
CA ASP A 352 23.78 13.12 -5.66
C ASP A 352 22.29 12.73 -5.50
N LEU A 353 21.78 12.83 -4.26
CA LEU A 353 20.39 12.54 -3.91
C LEU A 353 19.39 13.46 -4.67
N PRO A 354 18.20 12.96 -5.06
CA PRO A 354 17.16 13.78 -5.67
C PRO A 354 16.79 15.01 -4.81
N GLU A 355 16.73 16.19 -5.42
CA GLU A 355 16.38 17.44 -4.74
C GLU A 355 14.89 17.73 -4.92
N LEU A 356 14.12 17.79 -3.83
CA LEU A 356 12.71 18.19 -3.87
C LEU A 356 12.57 19.63 -4.39
N THR A 357 11.88 19.80 -5.51
CA THR A 357 11.67 21.07 -6.20
C THR A 357 10.36 21.75 -5.78
N VAL A 358 9.28 20.99 -5.64
CA VAL A 358 7.97 21.47 -5.17
C VAL A 358 7.15 20.30 -4.61
N SER A 359 6.30 20.59 -3.64
CA SER A 359 5.22 19.70 -3.22
C SER A 359 3.88 20.32 -3.58
N VAL A 360 3.08 19.62 -4.39
CA VAL A 360 1.74 20.07 -4.80
C VAL A 360 0.70 19.32 -3.99
N VAL A 361 -0.14 20.07 -3.27
CA VAL A 361 -1.23 19.51 -2.45
C VAL A 361 -2.53 19.66 -3.24
N CYS A 362 -3.04 18.52 -3.72
CA CYS A 362 -4.25 18.38 -4.52
C CYS A 362 -4.87 16.99 -4.21
N PRO A 363 -5.56 16.81 -3.08
CA PRO A 363 -6.17 15.53 -2.73
C PRO A 363 -7.17 15.04 -3.76
N GLY A 364 -7.33 13.73 -3.83
CA GLY A 364 -8.21 13.09 -4.78
C GLY A 364 -8.09 11.56 -4.85
N GLY A 365 -7.10 10.97 -4.19
CA GLY A 365 -6.85 9.54 -4.31
C GLY A 365 -6.17 9.16 -5.62
N GLN A 366 -5.55 7.97 -5.64
CA GLN A 366 -4.72 7.46 -6.73
C GLN A 366 -3.53 8.37 -7.04
N GLY A 367 -3.70 9.37 -7.90
CA GLY A 367 -2.64 10.33 -8.20
C GLY A 367 -1.63 9.84 -9.21
N ASP A 368 -1.97 8.88 -10.06
CA ASP A 368 -1.15 8.44 -11.18
C ASP A 368 -0.81 9.63 -12.07
N VAL A 369 0.44 9.77 -12.49
CA VAL A 369 0.91 10.93 -13.26
C VAL A 369 1.47 10.55 -14.63
N SER A 370 1.13 11.34 -15.65
CA SER A 370 1.80 11.35 -16.95
C SER A 370 2.23 12.75 -17.33
N VAL A 371 3.37 12.88 -18.03
CA VAL A 371 3.89 14.17 -18.50
C VAL A 371 4.06 14.17 -20.02
N VAL A 372 3.49 15.18 -20.68
CA VAL A 372 3.60 15.41 -22.13
C VAL A 372 3.97 16.87 -22.38
N GLY A 373 5.25 17.13 -22.62
CA GLY A 373 5.76 18.50 -22.75
C GLY A 373 5.57 19.28 -21.45
N ASP A 374 4.88 20.42 -21.51
CA ASP A 374 4.57 21.27 -20.35
C ASP A 374 3.22 20.92 -19.69
N ILE A 375 2.63 19.77 -20.03
CA ILE A 375 1.36 19.30 -19.46
C ILE A 375 1.59 18.08 -18.59
N LEU A 376 1.14 18.15 -17.33
CA LEU A 376 1.02 17.01 -16.43
C LEU A 376 -0.45 16.60 -16.31
N ILE A 377 -0.73 15.31 -16.42
CA ILE A 377 -2.04 14.70 -16.25
C ILE A 377 -1.99 13.90 -14.96
N MET A 378 -3.01 14.03 -14.11
CA MET A 378 -3.10 13.31 -12.84
C MET A 378 -4.46 12.64 -12.70
N SER A 379 -4.46 11.37 -12.34
CA SER A 379 -5.65 10.58 -12.01
C SER A 379 -6.21 10.96 -10.64
N VAL A 380 -7.54 11.00 -10.56
CA VAL A 380 -8.30 11.25 -9.33
C VAL A 380 -9.50 10.31 -9.32
N GLU A 381 -9.52 9.38 -8.39
CA GLU A 381 -10.59 8.40 -8.29
C GLU A 381 -11.56 8.69 -7.16
N GLU A 382 -11.06 9.09 -5.99
CA GLU A 382 -11.84 9.09 -4.77
C GLU A 382 -12.78 10.29 -4.70
N THR A 383 -13.91 10.08 -4.03
CA THR A 383 -14.95 11.10 -3.84
C THR A 383 -14.42 12.33 -3.10
N ARG A 384 -13.27 12.22 -2.43
CA ARG A 384 -12.64 13.34 -1.75
C ARG A 384 -12.01 14.42 -2.63
N GLY A 385 -11.81 14.13 -3.91
CA GLY A 385 -11.26 15.09 -4.84
C GLY A 385 -12.14 16.33 -4.97
N ARG A 386 -11.51 17.50 -5.07
CA ARG A 386 -12.19 18.77 -5.36
C ARG A 386 -11.67 19.45 -6.60
N LEU A 387 -12.54 20.19 -7.30
CA LEU A 387 -12.16 20.95 -8.49
C LEU A 387 -11.12 22.02 -8.18
N ASP A 388 -11.23 22.66 -7.02
CA ASP A 388 -10.34 23.72 -6.53
C ASP A 388 -9.11 23.20 -5.77
N CYS A 389 -8.93 21.87 -5.69
CA CYS A 389 -7.97 21.23 -4.79
C CYS A 389 -8.09 21.71 -3.34
N GLY A 390 -9.30 22.12 -2.95
CA GLY A 390 -9.69 22.39 -1.58
C GLY A 390 -9.45 21.16 -0.70
N LEU A 391 -9.23 21.43 0.57
CA LEU A 391 -8.72 20.46 1.53
C LEU A 391 -9.73 20.20 2.66
N GLU A 392 -10.83 20.92 2.65
CA GLU A 392 -11.99 20.74 3.52
C GLU A 392 -12.87 19.54 3.10
N GLY A 393 -12.52 18.83 2.03
CA GLY A 393 -13.27 17.69 1.50
C GLY A 393 -14.66 18.05 0.94
N ASN A 394 -15.47 17.02 0.68
CA ASN A 394 -16.87 17.12 0.22
C ASN A 394 -17.78 16.25 1.10
N ALA A 395 -18.49 16.90 2.04
CA ALA A 395 -19.38 16.23 2.98
C ALA A 395 -20.84 16.11 2.49
N GLU A 396 -21.17 16.69 1.33
CA GLU A 396 -22.53 16.66 0.76
C GLU A 396 -22.67 15.45 -0.18
N ASP A 397 -23.82 14.77 -0.17
CA ASP A 397 -24.08 13.63 -1.07
C ASP A 397 -23.90 14.00 -2.55
N VAL A 398 -24.29 15.23 -2.91
CA VAL A 398 -24.14 15.82 -4.25
C VAL A 398 -23.43 17.16 -4.10
N SER A 399 -22.27 17.33 -4.74
CA SER A 399 -21.51 18.58 -4.66
C SER A 399 -21.00 19.05 -6.02
N GLU A 400 -21.19 20.34 -6.31
CA GLU A 400 -20.63 20.98 -7.52
C GLU A 400 -19.10 21.09 -7.48
N GLU A 401 -18.50 21.03 -6.28
CA GLU A 401 -17.04 21.10 -6.10
C GLU A 401 -16.37 19.72 -6.16
N ARG A 402 -17.12 18.61 -6.01
CA ARG A 402 -16.59 17.25 -6.03
C ARG A 402 -15.98 16.92 -7.39
N PHE A 403 -14.77 16.40 -7.39
CA PHE A 403 -14.02 16.04 -8.58
C PHE A 403 -13.55 14.58 -8.56
N MET A 404 -13.91 13.84 -9.60
CA MET A 404 -13.37 12.51 -9.92
C MET A 404 -13.13 12.42 -11.44
N GLY A 405 -11.90 12.10 -11.85
CA GLY A 405 -11.48 12.02 -13.26
C GLY A 405 -10.04 12.51 -13.46
N LEU A 406 -9.77 13.23 -14.55
CA LEU A 406 -8.42 13.69 -14.89
C LEU A 406 -8.18 15.16 -14.59
N ARG A 407 -7.17 15.46 -13.77
CA ARG A 407 -6.64 16.83 -13.61
C ARG A 407 -5.54 17.09 -14.62
N ILE A 408 -5.50 18.33 -15.11
CA ILE A 408 -4.55 18.75 -16.12
C ILE A 408 -3.83 20.00 -15.62
N PHE A 409 -2.52 19.89 -15.44
CA PHE A 409 -1.66 20.94 -14.93
C PHE A 409 -0.74 21.47 -16.03
N ASP A 410 -0.59 22.78 -16.08
CA ASP A 410 0.51 23.47 -16.77
C ASP A 410 1.70 23.48 -15.81
N ILE A 411 2.78 22.85 -16.25
CA ILE A 411 4.04 22.70 -15.52
C ILE A 411 5.19 23.46 -16.21
N SER A 412 4.91 24.44 -17.07
CA SER A 412 5.93 25.29 -17.69
C SER A 412 6.78 26.05 -16.66
N ASP A 413 6.21 26.34 -15.48
CA ASP A 413 6.93 26.66 -14.25
C ASP A 413 6.66 25.57 -13.21
N VAL A 414 7.55 24.60 -13.13
CA VAL A 414 7.44 23.45 -12.21
C VAL A 414 7.41 23.86 -10.74
N THR A 415 7.87 25.07 -10.38
CA THR A 415 7.81 25.54 -8.98
C THR A 415 6.43 26.09 -8.61
N LYS A 416 5.58 26.32 -9.61
CA LYS A 416 4.19 26.80 -9.45
C LYS A 416 3.25 26.12 -10.44
N PRO A 417 3.07 24.79 -10.36
CA PRO A 417 2.14 24.07 -11.22
C PRO A 417 0.74 24.67 -11.09
N LYS A 418 0.07 24.84 -12.23
CA LYS A 418 -1.25 25.45 -12.29
C LYS A 418 -2.24 24.48 -12.90
N GLN A 419 -3.35 24.21 -12.21
CA GLN A 419 -4.44 23.46 -12.81
C GLN A 419 -5.07 24.30 -13.94
N VAL A 420 -5.05 23.78 -15.16
CA VAL A 420 -5.51 24.46 -16.38
C VAL A 420 -6.67 23.75 -17.05
N GLY A 421 -6.96 22.52 -16.67
CA GLY A 421 -8.11 21.75 -17.14
C GLY A 421 -8.49 20.66 -16.13
N ALA A 422 -9.72 20.19 -16.25
CA ALA A 422 -10.24 19.08 -15.48
C ALA A 422 -11.30 18.34 -16.33
N VAL A 423 -11.29 17.01 -16.29
CA VAL A 423 -12.30 16.18 -16.98
C VAL A 423 -12.96 15.30 -15.93
N GLN A 424 -14.22 15.60 -15.60
CA GLN A 424 -15.07 14.79 -14.72
C GLN A 424 -15.51 13.52 -15.46
N THR A 425 -15.57 12.41 -14.75
CA THR A 425 -15.99 11.10 -15.28
C THR A 425 -16.96 10.44 -14.32
N CYS A 426 -17.75 9.48 -14.79
CA CYS A 426 -18.77 8.81 -13.98
C CYS A 426 -18.19 7.86 -12.92
N ARG A 427 -16.94 7.42 -13.08
CA ARG A 427 -16.28 6.42 -12.23
C ARG A 427 -14.87 6.85 -11.80
N GLY A 428 -14.59 8.15 -11.87
CA GLY A 428 -13.25 8.68 -11.60
C GLY A 428 -12.18 8.21 -12.59
N SER A 429 -10.94 8.44 -12.19
CA SER A 429 -9.75 7.94 -12.86
C SER A 429 -8.93 7.17 -11.84
N HIS A 430 -8.96 5.85 -11.95
CA HIS A 430 -8.03 4.97 -11.25
C HIS A 430 -6.65 5.13 -11.85
N THR A 431 -6.53 4.77 -13.13
CA THR A 431 -5.32 4.95 -13.94
C THR A 431 -5.65 5.65 -15.26
N HIS A 432 -4.61 6.12 -15.95
CA HIS A 432 -4.74 6.69 -17.28
C HIS A 432 -3.53 6.40 -18.17
N SER A 433 -3.78 6.38 -19.47
CA SER A 433 -2.78 6.02 -20.47
C SER A 433 -2.74 7.04 -21.61
N VAL A 434 -1.59 7.67 -21.84
CA VAL A 434 -1.41 8.61 -22.97
C VAL A 434 -1.18 7.82 -24.25
N VAL A 435 -2.20 7.79 -25.12
CA VAL A 435 -2.24 6.94 -26.33
C VAL A 435 -1.59 7.62 -27.53
N ALA A 436 -1.82 8.91 -27.67
CA ALA A 436 -1.29 9.71 -28.77
C ALA A 436 -1.13 11.18 -28.35
N ALA A 437 -0.09 11.83 -28.86
CA ALA A 437 0.13 13.26 -28.64
C ALA A 437 0.69 13.91 -29.90
N ASP A 438 0.16 15.08 -30.26
CA ASP A 438 0.67 15.94 -31.32
C ASP A 438 0.58 17.43 -30.92
N ASP A 439 1.04 18.34 -31.79
CA ASP A 439 1.03 19.80 -31.54
C ASP A 439 -0.37 20.41 -31.29
N LYS A 440 -1.45 19.65 -31.53
CA LYS A 440 -2.84 20.09 -31.38
C LYS A 440 -3.48 19.49 -30.14
N ARG A 441 -3.26 18.20 -29.86
CA ARG A 441 -3.96 17.48 -28.80
C ARG A 441 -3.18 16.28 -28.25
N ILE A 442 -3.55 15.91 -27.04
CA ILE A 442 -3.20 14.66 -26.37
C ILE A 442 -4.48 13.81 -26.27
N VAL A 443 -4.38 12.52 -26.55
CA VAL A 443 -5.45 11.53 -26.41
C VAL A 443 -5.10 10.61 -25.26
N VAL A 444 -6.03 10.46 -24.32
CA VAL A 444 -5.86 9.68 -23.10
C VAL A 444 -6.96 8.64 -23.02
N TYR A 445 -6.62 7.41 -22.68
CA TYR A 445 -7.58 6.42 -22.19
C TYR A 445 -7.64 6.49 -20.68
N ASN A 446 -8.84 6.63 -20.15
CA ASN A 446 -9.10 6.68 -18.73
C ASN A 446 -9.80 5.39 -18.28
N SER A 447 -9.26 4.82 -17.20
CA SER A 447 -9.79 3.66 -16.49
C SER A 447 -10.32 4.13 -15.15
N GLY A 448 -11.64 4.13 -14.95
CA GLY A 448 -12.25 4.46 -13.65
C GLY A 448 -12.79 3.19 -12.99
N THR A 449 -12.45 2.95 -11.72
CA THR A 449 -12.90 1.75 -10.99
C THR A 449 -13.89 2.06 -9.87
N SER A 450 -13.98 3.32 -9.42
CA SER A 450 -14.97 3.78 -8.45
C SER A 450 -16.41 3.44 -8.82
N SER A 451 -17.27 3.44 -7.80
CA SER A 451 -18.72 3.34 -7.96
C SER A 451 -19.25 4.40 -8.93
N VAL A 452 -20.32 4.05 -9.66
CA VAL A 452 -20.96 5.00 -10.58
C VAL A 452 -21.61 6.14 -9.79
N ARG A 453 -21.30 7.38 -10.16
CA ARG A 453 -21.87 8.59 -9.55
C ARG A 453 -23.38 8.65 -9.70
N ASP A 454 -24.02 9.29 -8.73
CA ASP A 454 -25.44 9.64 -8.81
C ASP A 454 -25.70 10.60 -9.98
N ASP A 455 -26.82 10.40 -10.70
CA ASP A 455 -27.24 11.22 -11.83
C ASP A 455 -27.54 12.68 -11.41
N GLU A 456 -27.93 12.91 -10.15
CA GLU A 456 -28.08 14.24 -9.56
C GLU A 456 -26.73 14.96 -9.42
N GLU A 457 -25.64 14.21 -9.19
CA GLU A 457 -24.30 14.77 -9.10
C GLU A 457 -23.66 14.95 -10.47
N MET A 458 -23.78 13.94 -11.34
CA MET A 458 -23.26 14.00 -12.69
C MET A 458 -24.23 13.40 -13.68
N ALA A 459 -24.99 14.27 -14.34
CA ALA A 459 -26.00 13.88 -15.32
C ALA A 459 -25.43 12.96 -16.41
N GLY A 460 -26.10 11.83 -16.62
CA GLY A 460 -25.73 10.80 -17.58
C GLY A 460 -24.96 9.61 -16.99
N CYS A 461 -24.66 9.61 -15.68
CA CYS A 461 -24.07 8.47 -15.00
C CYS A 461 -25.17 7.50 -14.53
N THR A 462 -25.04 6.22 -14.89
CA THR A 462 -25.99 5.18 -14.49
C THR A 462 -25.34 3.79 -14.47
N ASP A 463 -25.79 2.92 -13.57
CA ASP A 463 -25.42 1.51 -13.46
C ASP A 463 -26.66 0.59 -13.58
N ILE A 464 -27.80 1.14 -13.98
CA ILE A 464 -29.08 0.42 -14.02
C ILE A 464 -28.97 -0.77 -14.98
N PRO A 465 -29.24 -2.01 -14.51
CA PRO A 465 -29.18 -3.20 -15.36
C PRO A 465 -30.09 -3.09 -16.60
N GLY A 466 -29.51 -3.26 -17.77
CA GLY A 466 -30.21 -3.20 -19.06
C GLY A 466 -30.26 -1.80 -19.68
N ASP A 467 -29.78 -0.76 -18.99
CA ASP A 467 -29.57 0.55 -19.60
C ASP A 467 -28.28 0.54 -20.44
N THR A 468 -28.42 0.86 -21.72
CA THR A 468 -27.28 0.95 -22.63
C THR A 468 -26.38 2.15 -22.35
N GLN A 469 -26.85 3.15 -21.61
CA GLN A 469 -26.09 4.35 -21.25
C GLN A 469 -25.18 4.13 -20.03
N THR A 470 -25.14 2.92 -19.49
CA THR A 470 -24.35 2.63 -18.28
C THR A 470 -22.88 3.03 -18.41
N ALA A 471 -22.34 3.55 -17.30
CA ALA A 471 -20.93 3.90 -17.14
C ALA A 471 -20.03 2.66 -16.95
N LEU A 472 -20.62 1.49 -16.65
CA LEU A 472 -19.93 0.21 -16.61
C LEU A 472 -19.61 -0.29 -18.03
N PHE A 473 -18.68 -1.23 -18.15
CA PHE A 473 -18.34 -1.92 -19.41
C PHE A 473 -17.89 -0.95 -20.52
N ARG A 474 -17.17 0.10 -20.14
CA ARG A 474 -16.65 1.13 -21.04
C ARG A 474 -15.28 1.63 -20.55
N ILE A 475 -14.52 2.20 -21.47
CA ILE A 475 -13.37 3.04 -21.15
C ILE A 475 -13.67 4.46 -21.65
N ASP A 476 -13.06 5.48 -21.07
CA ASP A 476 -13.25 6.86 -21.52
C ASP A 476 -12.11 7.28 -22.45
N VAL A 477 -12.45 7.80 -23.64
CA VAL A 477 -11.48 8.39 -24.56
C VAL A 477 -11.53 9.91 -24.43
N ILE A 478 -10.47 10.48 -23.85
CA ILE A 478 -10.38 11.89 -23.50
C ILE A 478 -9.45 12.62 -24.47
N GLU A 479 -9.87 13.81 -24.91
CA GLU A 479 -9.03 14.73 -25.67
C GLU A 479 -8.63 15.92 -24.79
N ILE A 480 -7.32 16.22 -24.78
CA ILE A 480 -6.73 17.39 -24.13
C ILE A 480 -6.11 18.28 -25.21
N PRO A 481 -6.73 19.41 -25.60
CA PRO A 481 -6.16 20.32 -26.58
C PRO A 481 -4.92 21.02 -26.00
N VAL A 482 -3.73 20.84 -26.61
CA VAL A 482 -2.45 21.36 -26.09
C VAL A 482 -2.47 22.88 -25.90
N LYS A 483 -3.12 23.60 -26.81
CA LYS A 483 -3.21 25.08 -26.76
C LYS A 483 -4.34 25.62 -25.88
N ASN A 484 -5.28 24.75 -25.49
CA ASN A 484 -6.39 25.13 -24.62
C ASN A 484 -6.79 23.93 -23.75
N PRO A 485 -5.97 23.55 -22.76
CA PRO A 485 -6.26 22.41 -21.90
C PRO A 485 -7.57 22.53 -21.11
N ALA A 486 -8.09 23.76 -20.92
CA ALA A 486 -9.39 23.99 -20.30
C ALA A 486 -10.57 23.45 -21.13
N ALA A 487 -10.39 23.18 -22.43
CA ALA A 487 -11.41 22.59 -23.30
C ALA A 487 -11.35 21.07 -23.40
N SER A 488 -10.62 20.43 -22.47
CA SER A 488 -10.52 18.98 -22.39
C SER A 488 -11.86 18.35 -22.10
N ARG A 489 -12.13 17.20 -22.70
CA ARG A 489 -13.42 16.53 -22.62
C ARG A 489 -13.31 15.06 -22.97
N ILE A 490 -14.25 14.27 -22.46
CA ILE A 490 -14.55 12.94 -23.00
C ILE A 490 -15.08 13.13 -24.43
N LEU A 491 -14.45 12.49 -25.41
CA LEU A 491 -14.93 12.47 -26.78
C LEU A 491 -16.05 11.44 -26.95
N HIS A 492 -15.85 10.26 -26.38
CA HIS A 492 -16.83 9.18 -26.28
C HIS A 492 -16.29 8.09 -25.33
N SER A 493 -17.16 7.15 -24.95
CA SER A 493 -16.83 6.05 -24.04
C SER A 493 -17.15 4.70 -24.71
N PRO A 494 -16.22 4.09 -25.46
CA PRO A 494 -16.49 2.88 -26.24
C PRO A 494 -16.79 1.66 -25.35
N THR A 495 -17.76 0.85 -25.77
CA THR A 495 -18.21 -0.37 -25.07
C THR A 495 -17.29 -1.55 -25.37
N VAL A 496 -16.01 -1.45 -24.99
CA VAL A 496 -14.96 -2.40 -25.38
C VAL A 496 -15.12 -3.81 -24.79
N PHE A 497 -16.03 -3.97 -23.84
CA PHE A 497 -16.36 -5.22 -23.16
C PHE A 497 -17.60 -5.91 -23.74
N ALA A 498 -18.33 -5.24 -24.63
CA ALA A 498 -19.56 -5.78 -25.21
C ALA A 498 -19.30 -7.04 -26.03
N ASP A 499 -20.29 -7.93 -26.05
CA ASP A 499 -20.38 -9.01 -27.04
C ASP A 499 -21.23 -8.49 -28.22
N PRO A 500 -20.60 -8.17 -29.35
CA PRO A 500 -21.31 -7.63 -30.51
C PRO A 500 -22.20 -8.66 -31.21
N GLU A 501 -21.98 -9.97 -30.99
CA GLU A 501 -22.82 -11.01 -31.59
C GLU A 501 -24.14 -11.18 -30.82
N ARG A 502 -24.09 -10.96 -29.50
CA ARG A 502 -25.23 -11.12 -28.59
C ARG A 502 -25.92 -9.80 -28.23
N ASP A 503 -25.33 -8.65 -28.63
CA ASP A 503 -25.79 -7.31 -28.27
C ASP A 503 -25.87 -7.11 -26.74
N THR A 504 -24.89 -7.65 -26.02
CA THR A 504 -24.82 -7.58 -24.55
C THR A 504 -23.59 -6.78 -24.13
N LEU A 505 -23.79 -5.68 -23.37
CA LEU A 505 -22.69 -4.83 -22.89
C LEU A 505 -21.74 -5.57 -21.94
N ALA A 506 -22.30 -6.37 -21.04
CA ALA A 506 -21.53 -7.27 -20.19
C ALA A 506 -21.21 -8.58 -20.92
N GLY A 507 -20.43 -8.46 -21.99
CA GLY A 507 -20.08 -9.58 -22.85
C GLY A 507 -18.91 -10.45 -22.35
N LEU A 508 -18.29 -10.06 -21.25
CA LEU A 508 -17.10 -10.70 -20.67
C LEU A 508 -17.41 -11.35 -19.30
N TRP A 509 -16.38 -11.74 -18.54
CA TRP A 509 -16.54 -12.49 -17.31
C TRP A 509 -17.45 -11.78 -16.31
N ARG A 510 -18.36 -12.55 -15.69
CA ARG A 510 -19.42 -12.03 -14.81
C ARG A 510 -19.10 -12.14 -13.32
N GLY A 511 -17.89 -12.58 -12.99
CA GLY A 511 -17.43 -12.80 -11.64
C GLY A 511 -17.69 -14.23 -11.14
N GLY A 512 -16.92 -14.62 -10.12
CA GLY A 512 -17.01 -15.91 -9.41
C GLY A 512 -15.99 -16.94 -9.87
N ASP A 513 -16.21 -18.18 -9.44
CA ASP A 513 -15.40 -19.35 -9.74
C ASP A 513 -15.57 -19.86 -11.20
N HIS A 514 -14.49 -20.39 -11.79
CA HIS A 514 -14.46 -20.86 -13.19
C HIS A 514 -15.05 -22.26 -13.43
N GLY A 515 -15.31 -23.03 -12.38
CA GLY A 515 -16.09 -24.25 -12.43
C GLY A 515 -15.39 -25.52 -11.95
N ASP A 516 -16.25 -26.56 -11.88
CA ASP A 516 -16.11 -27.93 -11.39
C ASP A 516 -15.22 -28.14 -10.15
N GLU A 517 -15.85 -28.56 -9.03
CA GLU A 517 -15.25 -28.91 -7.72
C GLU A 517 -14.04 -29.88 -7.79
N GLU A 518 -13.75 -30.45 -8.96
CA GLU A 518 -12.62 -31.34 -9.23
C GLU A 518 -11.34 -30.59 -9.69
N GLU A 519 -11.44 -29.36 -10.22
CA GLU A 519 -10.32 -28.48 -10.59
C GLU A 519 -10.21 -27.33 -9.57
N LYS A 520 -9.01 -27.02 -9.07
CA LYS A 520 -8.82 -25.85 -8.19
C LYS A 520 -8.75 -24.59 -9.05
N THR A 521 -9.77 -23.74 -8.98
CA THR A 521 -9.82 -22.45 -9.67
C THR A 521 -9.91 -21.29 -8.68
N GLN A 522 -9.53 -20.10 -9.13
CA GLN A 522 -9.71 -18.88 -8.36
C GLN A 522 -11.12 -18.31 -8.55
N ASP A 523 -11.63 -17.61 -7.53
CA ASP A 523 -12.76 -16.70 -7.67
C ASP A 523 -12.27 -15.42 -8.36
N THR A 524 -12.67 -15.22 -9.61
CA THR A 524 -12.23 -14.06 -10.41
C THR A 524 -13.24 -12.94 -10.37
N TYR A 525 -12.77 -11.69 -10.30
CA TYR A 525 -13.63 -10.50 -10.28
C TYR A 525 -14.43 -10.31 -11.57
N ILE A 526 -15.57 -9.64 -11.46
CA ILE A 526 -16.38 -9.24 -12.63
C ILE A 526 -15.57 -8.31 -13.57
N THR A 527 -15.80 -8.43 -14.87
CA THR A 527 -15.17 -7.60 -15.90
C THR A 527 -16.11 -6.47 -16.34
N ASP A 528 -16.02 -5.33 -15.66
CA ASP A 528 -16.80 -4.12 -15.92
C ASP A 528 -15.97 -2.82 -16.01
N GLN A 529 -14.66 -2.91 -15.79
CA GLN A 529 -13.66 -1.87 -16.07
C GLN A 529 -12.34 -2.51 -16.49
N CYS A 530 -11.43 -1.69 -17.01
CA CYS A 530 -10.01 -2.02 -16.94
C CYS A 530 -9.41 -1.43 -15.68
N HIS A 531 -8.56 -2.20 -14.99
CA HIS A 531 -7.70 -1.68 -13.94
C HIS A 531 -6.61 -0.85 -14.62
N ASP A 532 -5.78 -1.51 -15.43
CA ASP A 532 -4.75 -0.86 -16.25
C ASP A 532 -4.93 -1.06 -17.74
N ILE A 533 -4.47 -0.07 -18.49
CA ILE A 533 -4.31 -0.15 -19.94
C ILE A 533 -2.90 0.32 -20.28
N THR A 534 -2.11 -0.59 -20.84
CA THR A 534 -0.78 -0.26 -21.36
C THR A 534 -0.85 -0.10 -22.86
N VAL A 535 -0.25 0.96 -23.39
CA VAL A 535 -0.24 1.27 -24.81
C VAL A 535 1.10 0.95 -25.46
N TYR A 536 1.06 0.46 -26.69
CA TYR A 536 2.20 0.31 -27.58
C TYR A 536 1.89 1.01 -28.92
N PRO A 537 1.99 2.36 -28.99
CA PRO A 537 1.55 3.13 -30.14
C PRO A 537 2.26 2.79 -31.45
N GLU A 538 3.55 2.44 -31.42
CA GLU A 538 4.32 2.09 -32.65
C GLU A 538 3.79 0.84 -33.37
N LYS A 539 3.05 -0.02 -32.66
CA LYS A 539 2.40 -1.21 -33.21
C LYS A 539 0.90 -1.05 -33.37
N ASN A 540 0.36 0.11 -32.98
CA ASN A 540 -1.07 0.36 -32.88
C ASN A 540 -1.79 -0.66 -31.98
N LEU A 541 -1.15 -1.07 -30.88
CA LEU A 541 -1.71 -2.02 -29.92
C LEU A 541 -1.85 -1.40 -28.54
N ALA A 542 -2.84 -1.84 -27.78
CA ALA A 542 -2.89 -1.65 -26.33
C ALA A 542 -3.33 -2.96 -25.67
N ALA A 543 -2.92 -3.19 -24.43
CA ALA A 543 -3.33 -4.33 -23.63
C ALA A 543 -3.98 -3.81 -22.35
N GLY A 544 -5.21 -4.28 -22.07
CA GLY A 544 -5.94 -3.96 -20.85
C GLY A 544 -5.97 -5.16 -19.92
N ALA A 545 -5.58 -4.95 -18.67
CA ALA A 545 -5.85 -5.87 -17.57
C ALA A 545 -7.12 -5.39 -16.89
N CYS A 546 -8.19 -6.18 -17.00
CA CYS A 546 -9.53 -5.66 -16.83
C CYS A 546 -10.36 -6.43 -15.83
N SER A 547 -9.85 -6.48 -14.59
CA SER A 547 -10.43 -7.13 -13.41
C SER A 547 -10.59 -8.63 -13.57
N GLY A 548 -11.41 -9.11 -14.51
CA GLY A 548 -11.61 -10.52 -14.80
C GLY A 548 -11.08 -11.00 -16.15
N ASN A 549 -10.57 -10.12 -17.02
CA ASN A 549 -10.07 -10.50 -18.33
C ASN A 549 -8.81 -9.73 -18.74
N GLY A 550 -7.94 -10.40 -19.51
CA GLY A 550 -6.91 -9.74 -20.30
C GLY A 550 -7.43 -9.44 -21.69
N ILE A 551 -7.25 -8.21 -22.17
CA ILE A 551 -7.83 -7.74 -23.44
C ILE A 551 -6.74 -7.14 -24.32
N LEU A 552 -6.72 -7.52 -25.61
CA LEU A 552 -5.88 -6.88 -26.62
C LEU A 552 -6.73 -5.92 -27.45
N PHE A 553 -6.27 -4.69 -27.62
CA PHE A 553 -6.93 -3.63 -28.38
C PHE A 553 -6.13 -3.22 -29.62
N ASP A 554 -6.85 -2.93 -30.71
CA ASP A 554 -6.36 -2.15 -31.84
C ASP A 554 -6.58 -0.66 -31.53
N ILE A 555 -5.50 0.10 -31.58
CA ILE A 555 -5.48 1.56 -31.38
C ILE A 555 -4.97 2.29 -32.63
N SER A 556 -5.08 1.67 -33.81
CA SER A 556 -4.72 2.30 -35.10
C SER A 556 -5.49 3.59 -35.35
N ASP A 557 -6.72 3.67 -34.84
CA ASP A 557 -7.40 4.93 -34.56
C ASP A 557 -7.40 5.14 -33.04
N PRO A 558 -6.54 6.01 -32.49
CA PRO A 558 -6.50 6.29 -31.06
C PRO A 558 -7.83 6.84 -30.54
N LEU A 559 -8.71 7.36 -31.41
CA LEU A 559 -10.01 7.87 -31.01
C LEU A 559 -11.12 6.82 -31.02
N ASP A 560 -10.88 5.57 -31.42
CA ASP A 560 -11.92 4.55 -31.48
C ASP A 560 -11.33 3.15 -31.28
N PRO A 561 -10.81 2.84 -30.06
CA PRO A 561 -10.16 1.57 -29.78
C PRO A 561 -11.11 0.39 -29.99
N LYS A 562 -10.60 -0.68 -30.58
CA LYS A 562 -11.37 -1.91 -30.86
C LYS A 562 -10.74 -3.11 -30.16
N ARG A 563 -11.58 -3.93 -29.53
CA ARG A 563 -11.13 -5.23 -29.00
C ARG A 563 -10.75 -6.16 -30.16
N LEU A 564 -9.48 -6.57 -30.18
CA LEU A 564 -8.94 -7.57 -31.11
C LEU A 564 -9.15 -8.98 -30.58
N ASP A 565 -8.81 -9.20 -29.32
CA ASP A 565 -8.88 -10.49 -28.67
C ASP A 565 -9.10 -10.35 -27.17
N VAL A 566 -9.52 -11.43 -26.53
CA VAL A 566 -9.74 -11.50 -25.08
C VAL A 566 -9.36 -12.86 -24.56
N VAL A 567 -8.72 -12.87 -23.39
CA VAL A 567 -8.34 -14.09 -22.68
C VAL A 567 -8.91 -14.10 -21.29
N LEU A 568 -9.08 -15.31 -20.78
CA LEU A 568 -9.50 -15.62 -19.42
C LEU A 568 -8.51 -16.65 -18.89
N ASP A 569 -8.25 -16.59 -17.59
CA ASP A 569 -7.36 -17.50 -16.91
C ASP A 569 -8.03 -17.92 -15.62
N LYS A 570 -8.11 -19.24 -15.42
CA LYS A 570 -8.74 -19.83 -14.24
C LYS A 570 -7.90 -19.66 -12.97
N GLY A 571 -6.61 -19.39 -13.16
CA GLY A 571 -5.64 -19.15 -12.10
C GLY A 571 -5.51 -17.68 -11.72
N PHE A 572 -6.36 -16.78 -12.24
CA PHE A 572 -6.30 -15.34 -11.92
C PHE A 572 -7.44 -14.94 -10.97
N ALA A 573 -7.15 -14.27 -9.87
CA ALA A 573 -8.17 -13.58 -9.08
C ALA A 573 -8.51 -12.22 -9.69
N TYR A 574 -7.49 -11.44 -10.01
CA TYR A 574 -7.65 -10.06 -10.45
C TYR A 574 -6.61 -9.69 -11.51
N TRP A 575 -7.09 -9.41 -12.73
CA TRP A 575 -6.27 -8.93 -13.83
C TRP A 575 -5.90 -7.47 -13.58
N HIS A 576 -4.72 -7.27 -13.01
CA HIS A 576 -4.27 -5.99 -12.50
C HIS A 576 -3.50 -5.17 -13.54
N SER A 577 -2.40 -5.70 -14.07
CA SER A 577 -1.55 -4.99 -15.03
C SER A 577 -1.21 -5.81 -16.27
N ALA A 578 -0.83 -5.08 -17.33
CA ALA A 578 -0.47 -5.64 -18.62
C ALA A 578 0.83 -4.97 -19.13
N THR A 579 1.85 -5.74 -19.48
CA THR A 579 3.13 -5.19 -19.93
C THR A 579 3.58 -5.84 -21.23
N PHE A 580 3.87 -5.02 -22.24
CA PHE A 580 4.43 -5.50 -23.50
C PHE A 580 5.94 -5.77 -23.36
N ASN A 581 6.45 -6.74 -24.11
CA ASN A 581 7.88 -6.79 -24.38
C ASN A 581 8.29 -5.67 -25.34
N ASN A 582 9.60 -5.36 -25.43
CA ASN A 582 10.08 -4.26 -26.27
C ASN A 582 9.78 -4.41 -27.76
N ASP A 583 9.51 -5.61 -28.27
CA ASP A 583 9.15 -5.82 -29.68
C ASP A 583 7.63 -5.70 -29.95
N GLY A 584 6.81 -5.58 -28.89
CA GLY A 584 5.35 -5.57 -28.97
C GLY A 584 4.78 -6.89 -29.48
N THR A 585 5.49 -8.00 -29.27
CA THR A 585 5.12 -9.36 -29.73
C THR A 585 4.64 -10.25 -28.60
N LYS A 586 4.75 -9.80 -27.35
CA LYS A 586 4.28 -10.49 -26.15
C LYS A 586 3.61 -9.52 -25.21
N VAL A 587 2.69 -10.05 -24.41
CA VAL A 587 2.09 -9.37 -23.27
C VAL A 587 2.21 -10.27 -22.05
N LEU A 588 2.70 -9.70 -20.96
CA LEU A 588 2.63 -10.26 -19.63
C LEU A 588 1.40 -9.65 -18.94
N PHE A 589 0.54 -10.48 -18.39
CA PHE A 589 -0.54 -10.03 -17.50
C PHE A 589 -0.24 -10.48 -16.08
N THR A 590 -0.49 -9.61 -15.10
CA THR A 590 -0.23 -9.88 -13.69
C THR A 590 -1.54 -10.15 -12.95
N ASP A 591 -1.55 -11.23 -12.17
CA ASP A 591 -2.61 -11.54 -11.20
C ASP A 591 -2.27 -10.93 -9.85
N GLU A 592 -3.01 -9.90 -9.46
CA GLU A 592 -2.86 -9.27 -8.14
C GLU A 592 -3.67 -10.05 -7.09
N TRP A 593 -3.31 -11.32 -6.98
CA TRP A 593 -3.95 -12.18 -6.02
C TRP A 593 -3.66 -11.72 -4.59
N GLY A 594 -4.70 -11.55 -3.78
CA GLY A 594 -4.55 -10.99 -2.44
C GLY A 594 -4.23 -9.49 -2.42
N GLY A 595 -4.53 -8.75 -3.49
CA GLY A 595 -4.45 -7.29 -3.50
C GLY A 595 -3.03 -6.73 -3.41
N GLY A 596 -2.02 -7.48 -3.87
CA GLY A 596 -0.65 -6.98 -4.01
C GLY A 596 0.14 -6.88 -2.70
N GLY A 597 -0.54 -6.94 -1.56
CA GLY A 597 0.04 -6.84 -0.21
C GLY A 597 0.13 -8.16 0.57
N ARG A 598 -0.69 -9.16 0.24
CA ARG A 598 -0.86 -10.37 1.07
C ARG A 598 0.17 -11.48 0.78
N PRO A 599 0.52 -12.32 1.77
CA PRO A 599 1.33 -13.51 1.57
C PRO A 599 0.55 -14.60 0.79
N ARG A 600 0.67 -14.61 -0.55
CA ARG A 600 0.07 -15.64 -1.43
C ARG A 600 1.06 -16.49 -2.24
N CYS A 601 2.32 -16.56 -1.81
CA CYS A 601 3.23 -17.63 -2.21
C CYS A 601 3.31 -18.70 -1.12
N ARG A 602 2.18 -19.20 -0.59
CA ARG A 602 2.27 -20.22 0.47
C ARG A 602 2.56 -21.58 -0.15
N ALA A 603 3.20 -22.47 0.59
CA ALA A 603 3.59 -23.77 0.07
C ALA A 603 2.40 -24.64 -0.43
N TYR A 604 1.18 -24.33 -0.01
CA TYR A 604 -0.05 -25.01 -0.43
C TYR A 604 -0.83 -24.29 -1.54
N ASP A 605 -0.43 -23.06 -1.87
CA ASP A 605 -1.04 -22.30 -2.96
C ASP A 605 -0.60 -22.92 -4.30
N PRO A 606 -1.52 -23.07 -5.27
CA PRO A 606 -1.15 -23.45 -6.62
C PRO A 606 -0.12 -22.48 -7.21
N LEU A 607 0.90 -22.99 -7.90
CA LEU A 607 1.98 -22.17 -8.47
C LEU A 607 1.53 -21.29 -9.64
N ASP A 608 0.37 -21.58 -10.20
CA ASP A 608 -0.31 -20.81 -11.23
C ASP A 608 -1.25 -19.73 -10.67
N TRP A 609 -1.48 -19.68 -9.35
CA TRP A 609 -2.25 -18.62 -8.70
C TRP A 609 -1.34 -17.46 -8.32
N GLY A 610 -1.73 -16.20 -8.58
CA GLY A 610 -0.85 -15.04 -8.39
C GLY A 610 0.38 -15.07 -9.29
N ALA A 611 0.29 -15.81 -10.41
CA ALA A 611 1.37 -15.94 -11.38
C ALA A 611 1.19 -14.93 -12.51
N ASP A 612 2.30 -14.46 -13.08
CA ASP A 612 2.25 -13.70 -14.32
C ASP A 612 1.93 -14.65 -15.48
N ALA A 613 0.93 -14.30 -16.30
CA ALA A 613 0.56 -15.06 -17.49
C ALA A 613 1.17 -14.45 -18.74
N LEU A 614 1.85 -15.28 -19.52
CA LEU A 614 2.63 -14.87 -20.69
C LEU A 614 1.92 -15.27 -21.98
N TYR A 615 1.67 -14.28 -22.82
CA TYR A 615 1.00 -14.48 -24.11
C TYR A 615 1.88 -13.96 -25.24
N ASP A 616 1.97 -14.74 -26.30
CA ASP A 616 2.44 -14.24 -27.59
C ASP A 616 1.30 -13.55 -28.34
N ILE A 617 1.63 -12.51 -29.09
CA ILE A 617 0.72 -11.89 -30.05
C ILE A 617 1.00 -12.50 -31.42
N VAL A 618 0.12 -13.39 -31.87
CA VAL A 618 0.20 -14.05 -33.19
C VAL A 618 -1.07 -13.73 -33.96
N ASP A 619 -0.92 -13.09 -35.13
CA ASP A 619 -2.04 -12.68 -35.98
C ASP A 619 -3.13 -11.89 -35.21
N ASN A 620 -2.69 -10.95 -34.37
CA ASN A 620 -3.53 -10.12 -33.48
C ASN A 620 -4.34 -10.90 -32.44
N LYS A 621 -3.87 -12.09 -32.05
CA LYS A 621 -4.47 -12.91 -30.99
C LYS A 621 -3.47 -13.20 -29.89
N LEU A 622 -3.98 -13.33 -28.67
CA LEU A 622 -3.23 -13.71 -27.50
C LEU A 622 -3.13 -15.24 -27.42
N GLU A 623 -1.95 -15.77 -27.70
CA GLU A 623 -1.65 -17.19 -27.54
C GLU A 623 -0.92 -17.43 -26.23
N PHE A 624 -1.59 -18.08 -25.28
CA PHE A 624 -0.99 -18.47 -24.00
C PHE A 624 0.28 -19.29 -24.21
N ARG A 625 1.34 -18.96 -23.47
CA ARG A 625 2.63 -19.67 -23.50
C ARG A 625 2.96 -20.33 -22.19
N SER A 626 2.89 -19.59 -21.09
CA SER A 626 3.29 -20.08 -19.78
C SER A 626 2.81 -19.15 -18.68
N HIS A 627 2.72 -19.69 -17.48
CA HIS A 627 2.75 -18.89 -16.26
C HIS A 627 4.18 -18.77 -15.77
N PHE A 628 4.51 -17.63 -15.18
CA PHE A 628 5.72 -17.43 -14.41
C PHE A 628 5.35 -16.92 -13.03
N LYS A 629 5.76 -17.67 -12.01
CA LYS A 629 5.74 -17.23 -10.63
C LYS A 629 7.06 -17.63 -10.03
N ILE A 630 7.65 -16.77 -9.22
CA ILE A 630 8.83 -17.14 -8.46
C ILE A 630 8.40 -18.23 -7.46
N PRO A 631 8.99 -19.44 -7.49
CA PRO A 631 8.68 -20.49 -6.54
C PRO A 631 9.39 -20.17 -5.21
N ALA A 632 8.88 -19.16 -4.52
CA ALA A 632 9.42 -18.66 -3.27
C ALA A 632 8.36 -18.90 -2.18
N PRO A 633 8.15 -20.17 -1.74
CA PRO A 633 7.21 -20.44 -0.67
C PRO A 633 7.62 -19.63 0.57
N GLN A 634 6.79 -18.67 0.96
CA GLN A 634 7.05 -17.80 2.10
C GLN A 634 6.20 -18.23 3.31
N VAL A 635 6.51 -17.66 4.48
CA VAL A 635 5.64 -17.77 5.66
C VAL A 635 4.39 -16.89 5.49
N GLU A 636 3.39 -17.06 6.36
CA GLU A 636 2.11 -16.32 6.34
C GLU A 636 2.25 -14.82 6.71
N GLU A 637 3.45 -14.26 6.67
CA GLU A 637 3.76 -12.88 7.08
C GLU A 637 4.52 -12.11 5.99
N GLU A 638 4.95 -12.80 4.93
CA GLU A 638 5.85 -12.26 3.91
C GLU A 638 5.11 -12.09 2.58
N ASN A 639 5.00 -10.84 2.13
CA ASN A 639 4.39 -10.52 0.84
C ASN A 639 5.21 -11.13 -0.31
N CYS A 640 4.55 -11.98 -1.10
CA CYS A 640 5.09 -12.57 -2.32
C CYS A 640 3.95 -12.67 -3.33
N VAL A 641 3.39 -11.53 -3.72
CA VAL A 641 2.44 -11.47 -4.84
C VAL A 641 2.91 -10.46 -5.85
N ALA A 642 2.64 -10.76 -7.11
CA ALA A 642 2.93 -9.83 -8.18
C ALA A 642 1.88 -8.70 -8.12
N HIS A 643 2.35 -7.48 -7.93
CA HIS A 643 1.53 -6.29 -8.12
C HIS A 643 1.75 -5.74 -9.54
N ASN A 644 3.01 -5.61 -9.97
CA ASN A 644 3.35 -5.21 -11.33
C ASN A 644 4.44 -6.09 -11.95
N GLY A 645 4.14 -6.67 -13.11
CA GLY A 645 5.10 -7.44 -13.90
C GLY A 645 5.78 -6.61 -14.98
N SER A 646 7.09 -6.79 -15.14
CA SER A 646 7.90 -6.15 -16.17
C SER A 646 8.65 -7.19 -16.99
N ILE A 647 8.86 -6.92 -18.29
CA ILE A 647 9.67 -7.79 -19.14
C ILE A 647 10.99 -7.08 -19.41
N VAL A 648 12.11 -7.70 -19.05
CA VAL A 648 13.45 -7.19 -19.36
C VAL A 648 13.89 -7.75 -20.72
N PRO A 649 13.99 -6.92 -21.76
CA PRO A 649 14.31 -7.37 -23.09
C PRO A 649 15.83 -7.50 -23.24
N VAL A 650 16.29 -8.66 -23.72
CA VAL A 650 17.70 -8.95 -23.94
C VAL A 650 17.88 -9.38 -25.40
N PRO A 651 18.98 -9.04 -26.09
CA PRO A 651 19.14 -9.45 -27.49
C PRO A 651 18.93 -10.96 -27.71
N GLY A 652 17.86 -11.30 -28.45
CA GLY A 652 17.49 -12.67 -28.79
C GLY A 652 16.66 -13.44 -27.76
N ARG A 653 16.26 -12.84 -26.63
CA ARG A 653 15.35 -13.44 -25.63
C ARG A 653 14.72 -12.39 -24.71
N ASP A 654 13.53 -12.68 -24.22
CA ASP A 654 12.94 -11.93 -23.09
C ASP A 654 13.34 -12.61 -21.78
N ILE A 655 13.62 -11.81 -20.75
CA ILE A 655 13.82 -12.27 -19.37
C ILE A 655 12.69 -11.70 -18.51
N PHE A 656 12.14 -12.57 -17.68
CA PHE A 656 11.15 -12.25 -16.65
C PHE A 656 11.88 -12.06 -15.32
#